data_AF-A0A4V0I9P8-F1
#
_entry.id   AF-A0A4V0I9P8-F1
#
_cell.length_a   1.000
_cell.length_b   1.000
_cell.length_c   1.000
_cell.angle_alpha   90.00
_cell.angle_beta   90.00
_cell.angle_gamma   90.00
#
_symmetry.space_group_name_H-M   'P 1'
#
loop_
_entity.id
_entity.type
_entity.pdbx_description
1 polymer ?
#
loop_
_entity_poly.entity_id
_entity_poly.type
_entity_poly.pdbx_seq_one_letter_code
_entity_poly.pdbx_strand_id
1 'polypeptide(L)'
;MPRDDGDEVEGRPVRPQKRKKKRKAPPRSVPVWAWVAVGIGALTLVVIGLVLVTRKGDRPTEPVARGDVRPVPEGSVGPGPGQPPVTVPPKTEPPKPVPPKVTPPKSEPPKLDPQGPAAEIDADWPVLPPRKRRNEATDTPNRTTVRWYPPVAGGGPLMVLDVPTEPYPPRPGPHRGLLARELARQALSMAAREEFGAGTRDAVLGEPPGDLTGRAPTRTFELAWLVFAGRSARATLSVADGAATRVAWELDVPLAGAPVLDYAALATALEAAARGPLADALAKETNAARVPVRVSDAKTPVDVEAGLKAVNYFELFRAVRTLHAAVRSGGESPALLTDLARGYATLGLLTEHLSVVSHKSFTARGLLYANRAVARKAPAGPWAVAYASCLAGLHQQALDQAKAAGGTPPPWARVIEPACRFDHVALRALPGDEVGPLAGVLRYLATQDKLARELSMSIGADVLRSDRDCFRVSGQMCVNAGELARTALTAESPRALSVALADRLAKFPELPPGATGVLAKVRGHDAAAQRALLRALEGVEKPGEPSLGCLATLVRAERYAHLGQRLLLYQRETRNAPALAEAAVREALPFLEDSPIRNLVATRLEPTAGGAARAAAQLPTSEVQVGGWGHWLNADRVVYDFDTGTALELAHADDTHGGLFDRPEANGPAAHIENHLKVSPHSPFVRVAMIHAIWDKVAGEAPAWEKEFAAHPLVLAELARKYLKVGRHDDAERAARAAVALSPDYRSYLVLMDLYREVRKDDAKLLAIMEDRLTRGGDRLEVAAMRVDIARFYGQRKDPATALKYAERAAEDTGAQWALSAAIAYSKQVGDKAKIALWHQRYQDRYGPLVGPGVVP
;
A
#
# COMPACT_ATOMS: atom_id res chain seq x y z
N MET A 1 23.46 -76.70 3.11
CA MET A 1 22.36 -77.61 3.48
C MET A 1 22.96 -78.87 4.11
N PRO A 2 22.33 -79.60 5.07
CA PRO A 2 20.93 -79.51 5.53
C PRO A 2 20.67 -79.64 7.07
N ARG A 3 19.37 -79.46 7.43
CA ARG A 3 18.53 -80.04 8.53
C ARG A 3 18.74 -79.74 10.05
N ASP A 4 17.56 -79.76 10.69
CA ASP A 4 17.14 -80.06 12.07
C ASP A 4 17.22 -79.03 13.24
N ASP A 5 16.02 -78.90 13.83
CA ASP A 5 15.61 -78.82 15.24
C ASP A 5 16.00 -77.66 16.17
N GLY A 6 14.97 -77.23 16.92
CA GLY A 6 15.11 -76.98 18.35
C GLY A 6 14.84 -75.55 18.81
N ASP A 7 13.72 -75.38 19.52
CA ASP A 7 13.48 -74.29 20.46
C ASP A 7 14.63 -74.14 21.46
N GLU A 8 15.07 -72.92 21.74
CA GLU A 8 15.49 -72.54 23.10
C GLU A 8 15.45 -71.02 23.32
N VAL A 9 14.91 -70.68 24.48
CA VAL A 9 14.80 -69.37 25.11
C VAL A 9 16.14 -69.05 25.77
N GLU A 10 16.69 -67.83 25.60
CA GLU A 10 17.32 -67.02 26.67
C GLU A 10 18.04 -65.76 26.14
N GLY A 11 18.07 -64.70 26.97
CA GLY A 11 19.14 -63.69 26.92
C GLY A 11 18.81 -62.29 26.41
N ARG A 12 17.89 -61.54 27.05
CA ARG A 12 17.86 -60.07 26.93
C ARG A 12 18.97 -59.45 27.79
N PRO A 13 19.85 -58.57 27.25
CA PRO A 13 20.78 -57.82 28.09
C PRO A 13 20.06 -56.67 28.80
N VAL A 14 20.22 -56.65 30.12
CA VAL A 14 19.75 -55.62 31.05
C VAL A 14 20.42 -54.27 30.73
N ARG A 15 19.62 -53.24 30.49
CA ARG A 15 20.09 -51.84 30.40
C ARG A 15 20.50 -51.32 31.79
N PRO A 16 21.63 -50.61 31.93
CA PRO A 16 22.07 -50.09 33.21
C PRO A 16 21.20 -48.91 33.68
N GLN A 17 20.73 -49.00 34.93
CA GLN A 17 20.05 -47.91 35.63
C GLN A 17 20.99 -46.70 35.81
N LYS A 18 20.59 -45.55 35.24
CA LYS A 18 21.27 -44.27 35.48
C LYS A 18 20.99 -43.79 36.91
N ARG A 19 22.09 -43.63 37.67
CA ARG A 19 22.18 -42.99 38.98
C ARG A 19 21.50 -41.61 39.00
N LYS A 20 20.59 -41.40 39.96
CA LYS A 20 20.00 -40.10 40.29
C LYS A 20 21.09 -39.14 40.81
N LYS A 21 21.39 -38.07 40.08
CA LYS A 21 22.17 -36.93 40.56
C LYS A 21 21.31 -36.08 41.50
N LYS A 22 21.79 -35.88 42.75
CA LYS A 22 21.23 -34.93 43.72
C LYS A 22 21.22 -33.51 43.13
N ARG A 23 20.04 -32.89 43.04
CA ARG A 23 19.87 -31.46 42.73
C ARG A 23 20.28 -30.65 43.97
N LYS A 24 21.15 -29.65 43.78
CA LYS A 24 21.49 -28.62 44.77
C LYS A 24 20.28 -27.69 44.96
N ALA A 25 20.05 -27.27 46.20
CA ALA A 25 19.00 -26.34 46.59
C ALA A 25 19.20 -24.94 45.96
N PRO A 26 18.13 -24.20 45.64
CA PRO A 26 18.23 -22.83 45.16
C PRO A 26 18.63 -21.86 46.29
N PRO A 27 19.26 -20.72 45.97
CA PRO A 27 19.66 -19.72 46.95
C PRO A 27 18.42 -19.05 47.57
N ARG A 28 18.55 -18.71 48.86
CA ARG A 28 17.53 -18.06 49.68
C ARG A 28 17.04 -16.77 49.02
N SER A 29 15.73 -16.64 48.89
CA SER A 29 15.02 -15.45 48.43
C SER A 29 15.34 -14.24 49.30
N VAL A 30 15.65 -13.11 48.66
CA VAL A 30 15.73 -11.80 49.30
C VAL A 30 14.35 -11.48 49.91
N PRO A 31 14.27 -11.10 51.19
CA PRO A 31 12.99 -10.85 51.85
C PRO A 31 12.31 -9.61 51.26
N VAL A 32 10.99 -9.71 51.08
CA VAL A 32 10.11 -8.71 50.41
C VAL A 32 10.29 -7.29 50.96
N TRP A 33 10.67 -7.12 52.23
CA TRP A 33 10.91 -5.80 52.82
C TRP A 33 12.07 -5.02 52.17
N ALA A 34 13.07 -5.70 51.59
CA ALA A 34 14.16 -5.05 50.88
C ALA A 34 13.67 -4.35 49.60
N TRP A 35 12.66 -4.91 48.92
CA TRP A 35 12.03 -4.27 47.76
C TRP A 35 11.13 -3.09 48.14
N VAL A 36 10.48 -3.16 49.31
CA VAL A 36 9.66 -2.05 49.83
C VAL A 36 10.54 -0.85 50.18
N ALA A 37 11.72 -1.06 50.77
CA ALA A 37 12.65 0.02 51.09
C ALA A 37 13.16 0.76 49.85
N VAL A 38 13.47 0.04 48.76
CA VAL A 38 13.88 0.63 47.47
C VAL A 38 12.73 1.42 46.83
N GLY A 39 11.49 0.92 46.92
CA GLY A 39 10.32 1.62 46.41
C GLY A 39 10.03 2.95 47.12
N ILE A 40 10.17 2.99 48.45
CA ILE A 40 9.95 4.21 49.25
C ILE A 40 11.03 5.27 48.96
N GLY A 41 12.29 4.85 48.80
CA GLY A 41 13.39 5.76 48.42
C GLY A 41 13.18 6.41 47.05
N ALA A 42 12.74 5.63 46.06
CA ALA A 42 12.47 6.14 44.72
C ALA A 42 11.29 7.13 44.69
N LEU A 43 10.20 6.85 45.43
CA LEU A 43 9.04 7.74 45.51
C LEU A 43 9.39 9.07 46.18
N THR A 44 10.24 9.05 47.20
CA THR A 44 10.68 10.25 47.92
C THR A 44 11.49 11.19 47.01
N LEU A 45 12.37 10.63 46.15
CA LEU A 45 13.15 11.42 45.20
C LEU A 45 12.29 12.06 44.10
N VAL A 46 11.23 11.37 43.65
CA VAL A 46 10.28 11.91 42.67
C VAL A 46 9.49 13.10 43.26
N VAL A 47 9.04 12.99 44.50
CA VAL A 47 8.32 14.08 45.19
C VAL A 47 9.24 15.29 45.39
N ILE A 48 10.50 15.08 45.79
CA ILE A 48 11.49 16.17 45.92
C ILE A 48 11.74 16.84 44.56
N GLY A 49 11.85 16.06 43.48
CA GLY A 49 11.98 16.60 42.12
C GLY A 49 10.78 17.46 41.69
N LEU A 50 9.55 17.02 42.00
CA LEU A 50 8.33 17.76 41.64
C LEU A 50 8.19 19.10 42.38
N VAL A 51 8.62 19.14 43.65
CA VAL A 51 8.59 20.36 44.48
C VAL A 51 9.65 21.37 44.02
N LEU A 52 10.78 20.91 43.48
CA LEU A 52 11.84 21.80 42.97
C LEU A 52 11.50 22.40 41.59
N VAL A 53 10.72 21.69 40.76
CA VAL A 53 10.32 22.17 39.43
C VAL A 53 9.20 23.22 39.50
N THR A 54 8.38 23.23 40.56
CA THR A 54 7.23 24.15 40.69
C THR A 54 7.57 25.53 41.28
N ARG A 55 8.84 25.81 41.61
CA ARG A 55 9.27 27.08 42.25
C ARG A 55 10.05 28.06 41.36
N LYS A 56 10.23 27.79 40.08
CA LYS A 56 10.93 28.72 39.16
C LYS A 56 10.12 28.98 37.90
N GLY A 57 9.43 30.12 37.86
CA GLY A 57 8.94 30.66 36.59
C GLY A 57 7.82 31.69 36.67
N ASP A 58 8.05 32.84 37.31
CA ASP A 58 7.19 34.02 37.12
C ASP A 58 8.04 35.23 36.71
N ARG A 59 8.03 35.57 35.43
CA ARG A 59 8.15 36.93 34.89
C ARG A 59 7.40 37.01 33.56
N PRO A 60 6.39 37.90 33.40
CA PRO A 60 5.72 38.09 32.13
C PRO A 60 6.48 39.11 31.26
N THR A 61 6.71 38.76 30.00
CA THR A 61 7.09 39.67 28.91
C THR A 61 5.83 40.20 28.23
N GLU A 62 5.75 41.51 28.05
CA GLU A 62 4.70 42.24 27.32
C GLU A 62 4.54 41.77 25.86
N PRO A 63 3.32 41.80 25.29
CA PRO A 63 3.11 41.64 23.86
C PRO A 63 3.10 42.98 23.12
N VAL A 64 3.87 43.02 22.04
CA VAL A 64 3.93 44.07 21.03
C VAL A 64 2.58 44.24 20.31
N ALA A 65 2.16 45.50 20.19
CA ALA A 65 0.93 45.96 19.55
C ALA A 65 0.79 45.52 18.08
N ARG A 66 -0.42 45.07 17.72
CA ARG A 66 -0.89 44.96 16.33
C ARG A 66 -2.19 45.74 16.17
N GLY A 67 -2.08 46.80 15.37
CA GLY A 67 -3.06 47.38 14.43
C GLY A 67 -4.55 47.27 14.74
N ASP A 68 -5.12 48.43 15.01
CA ASP A 68 -6.54 48.74 15.09
C ASP A 68 -7.34 48.30 13.86
N VAL A 69 -8.39 47.51 14.09
CA VAL A 69 -9.55 47.40 13.21
C VAL A 69 -10.78 47.77 14.03
N ARG A 70 -11.43 48.87 13.64
CA ARG A 70 -12.67 49.39 14.24
C ARG A 70 -13.81 48.38 14.10
N PRO A 71 -14.63 48.14 15.14
CA PRO A 71 -15.92 47.48 14.99
C PRO A 71 -17.02 48.47 14.56
N VAL A 72 -17.89 48.00 13.67
CA VAL A 72 -19.17 48.61 13.26
C VAL A 72 -20.23 48.29 14.33
N PRO A 73 -21.15 49.20 14.68
CA PRO A 73 -21.98 49.07 15.89
C PRO A 73 -23.15 48.09 15.73
N GLU A 74 -23.45 47.46 16.86
CA GLU A 74 -24.53 46.50 17.12
C GLU A 74 -25.92 47.11 16.89
N GLY A 75 -26.75 46.35 16.16
CA GLY A 75 -28.18 46.58 16.02
C GLY A 75 -28.97 45.79 17.07
N SER A 76 -29.87 46.51 17.74
CA SER A 76 -30.80 46.11 18.79
C SER A 76 -31.58 44.80 18.55
N VAL A 77 -31.56 43.92 19.55
CA VAL A 77 -32.42 42.74 19.68
C VAL A 77 -33.70 43.12 20.44
N GLY A 78 -34.86 42.97 19.79
CA GLY A 78 -36.18 43.05 20.43
C GLY A 78 -36.62 41.69 21.03
N PRO A 79 -37.56 41.68 21.98
CA PRO A 79 -37.89 40.49 22.77
C PRO A 79 -38.78 39.51 21.99
N GLY A 80 -38.34 38.26 21.87
CA GLY A 80 -39.13 37.16 21.32
C GLY A 80 -40.16 36.59 22.32
N PRO A 81 -41.34 36.13 21.85
CA PRO A 81 -42.40 35.62 22.71
C PRO A 81 -42.12 34.20 23.22
N GLY A 82 -42.65 33.92 24.41
CA GLY A 82 -42.41 32.71 25.19
C GLY A 82 -42.82 31.40 24.53
N GLN A 83 -42.02 30.36 24.80
CA GLN A 83 -42.34 28.98 24.48
C GLN A 83 -43.41 28.42 25.44
N PRO A 84 -44.42 27.68 24.94
CA PRO A 84 -45.29 26.87 25.79
C PRO A 84 -44.57 25.57 26.23
N PRO A 85 -45.00 24.95 27.34
CA PRO A 85 -44.32 23.81 27.94
C PRO A 85 -44.44 22.54 27.09
N VAL A 86 -43.31 21.86 26.91
CA VAL A 86 -43.19 20.57 26.23
C VAL A 86 -43.78 19.47 27.13
N THR A 87 -44.88 18.87 26.70
CA THR A 87 -45.42 17.63 27.27
C THR A 87 -44.59 16.42 26.85
N VAL A 88 -44.11 15.67 27.82
CA VAL A 88 -43.39 14.40 27.65
C VAL A 88 -44.38 13.28 27.27
N PRO A 89 -44.20 12.55 26.16
CA PRO A 89 -45.03 11.39 25.85
C PRO A 89 -44.67 10.18 26.74
N PRO A 90 -45.64 9.32 27.09
CA PRO A 90 -45.41 8.17 27.96
C PRO A 90 -44.53 7.11 27.30
N LYS A 91 -43.67 6.47 28.12
CA LYS A 91 -42.84 5.32 27.77
C LYS A 91 -43.70 4.20 27.16
N THR A 92 -43.48 3.89 25.89
CA THR A 92 -43.95 2.65 25.27
C THR A 92 -43.07 1.48 25.70
N GLU A 93 -43.68 0.42 26.22
CA GLU A 93 -43.03 -0.86 26.54
C GLU A 93 -42.37 -1.49 25.30
N PRO A 94 -41.23 -2.19 25.45
CA PRO A 94 -40.61 -2.92 24.37
C PRO A 94 -41.45 -4.14 23.95
N PRO A 95 -41.53 -4.47 22.64
CA PRO A 95 -42.27 -5.62 22.17
C PRO A 95 -41.63 -6.94 22.62
N LYS A 96 -42.48 -7.91 22.98
CA LYS A 96 -42.08 -9.27 23.36
C LYS A 96 -41.35 -9.99 22.21
N PRO A 97 -40.33 -10.81 22.50
CA PRO A 97 -39.56 -11.53 21.49
C PRO A 97 -40.42 -12.56 20.76
N VAL A 98 -40.34 -12.55 19.43
CA VAL A 98 -40.94 -13.53 18.53
C VAL A 98 -40.04 -14.77 18.49
N PRO A 99 -40.58 -16.01 18.61
CA PRO A 99 -39.77 -17.22 18.52
C PRO A 99 -39.20 -17.42 17.11
N PRO A 100 -38.01 -18.05 16.98
CA PRO A 100 -37.33 -18.20 15.70
C PRO A 100 -38.11 -19.10 14.74
N LYS A 101 -38.24 -18.65 13.48
CA LYS A 101 -38.79 -19.44 12.37
C LYS A 101 -37.92 -20.67 12.09
N VAL A 102 -38.57 -21.81 11.94
CA VAL A 102 -38.00 -23.09 11.51
C VAL A 102 -37.32 -22.96 10.15
N THR A 103 -36.05 -23.35 10.07
CA THR A 103 -35.26 -23.40 8.84
C THR A 103 -35.75 -24.53 7.92
N PRO A 104 -35.97 -24.30 6.63
CA PRO A 104 -36.32 -25.37 5.69
C PRO A 104 -35.12 -26.31 5.45
N PRO A 105 -35.36 -27.59 5.10
CA PRO A 105 -34.30 -28.56 4.88
C PRO A 105 -33.43 -28.19 3.68
N LYS A 106 -32.12 -28.41 3.82
CA LYS A 106 -31.12 -28.28 2.74
C LYS A 106 -31.49 -29.20 1.58
N SER A 107 -31.65 -28.63 0.39
CA SER A 107 -31.70 -29.40 -0.87
C SER A 107 -30.31 -30.00 -1.17
N GLU A 108 -30.25 -31.29 -1.49
CA GLU A 108 -29.05 -31.94 -2.02
C GLU A 108 -28.65 -31.32 -3.37
N PRO A 109 -27.34 -31.16 -3.64
CA PRO A 109 -26.87 -30.68 -4.93
C PRO A 109 -27.16 -31.71 -6.04
N PRO A 110 -27.46 -31.26 -7.27
CA PRO A 110 -27.72 -32.16 -8.39
C PRO A 110 -26.48 -32.98 -8.74
N LYS A 111 -26.68 -34.27 -8.98
CA LYS A 111 -25.64 -35.17 -9.50
C LYS A 111 -25.29 -34.74 -10.93
N LEU A 112 -24.03 -34.39 -11.15
CA LEU A 112 -23.49 -34.08 -12.48
C LEU A 112 -23.38 -35.35 -13.33
N ASP A 113 -23.84 -35.25 -14.58
CA ASP A 113 -23.76 -36.27 -15.62
C ASP A 113 -22.29 -36.45 -16.07
N PRO A 114 -21.71 -37.66 -16.02
CA PRO A 114 -20.32 -37.91 -16.40
C PRO A 114 -20.03 -37.84 -17.92
N GLN A 115 -21.04 -37.66 -18.79
CA GLN A 115 -20.88 -37.86 -20.24
C GLN A 115 -20.83 -36.58 -21.09
N GLY A 116 -20.44 -35.44 -20.50
CA GLY A 116 -20.21 -34.20 -21.26
C GLY A 116 -18.90 -34.20 -22.07
N PRO A 117 -18.80 -33.43 -23.18
CA PRO A 117 -17.67 -33.40 -24.12
C PRO A 117 -16.37 -32.77 -23.58
N ALA A 118 -16.16 -32.77 -22.26
CA ALA A 118 -14.93 -32.29 -21.60
C ALA A 118 -13.91 -33.41 -21.33
N ALA A 119 -14.06 -34.59 -21.94
CA ALA A 119 -13.29 -35.79 -21.61
C ALA A 119 -11.93 -35.95 -22.34
N GLU A 120 -11.49 -34.98 -23.15
CA GLU A 120 -10.20 -35.03 -23.87
C GLU A 120 -9.19 -33.96 -23.38
N ILE A 121 -9.05 -33.80 -22.07
CA ILE A 121 -7.90 -33.09 -21.50
C ILE A 121 -7.06 -34.09 -20.70
N ASP A 122 -5.92 -34.43 -21.28
CA ASP A 122 -4.72 -35.11 -20.75
C ASP A 122 -4.83 -35.75 -19.34
N ALA A 123 -4.91 -37.08 -19.31
CA ALA A 123 -5.01 -37.89 -18.10
C ALA A 123 -3.69 -38.03 -17.31
N ASP A 124 -2.57 -37.51 -17.83
CA ASP A 124 -1.24 -37.66 -17.23
C ASP A 124 -0.83 -36.50 -16.30
N TRP A 125 -1.71 -35.54 -16.02
CA TRP A 125 -1.40 -34.46 -15.07
C TRP A 125 -1.73 -34.87 -13.62
N PRO A 126 -0.74 -34.95 -12.70
CA PRO A 126 -1.00 -35.42 -11.35
C PRO A 126 -1.99 -34.50 -10.61
N VAL A 127 -3.14 -35.07 -10.24
CA VAL A 127 -4.04 -34.48 -9.26
C VAL A 127 -3.26 -34.32 -7.96
N LEU A 128 -2.82 -33.09 -7.65
CA LEU A 128 -2.17 -32.80 -6.38
C LEU A 128 -3.17 -33.12 -5.26
N PRO A 129 -2.88 -34.08 -4.37
CA PRO A 129 -3.79 -34.38 -3.27
C PRO A 129 -3.96 -33.12 -2.41
N PRO A 130 -5.15 -32.88 -1.82
CA PRO A 130 -5.32 -31.80 -0.87
C PRO A 130 -4.26 -31.95 0.21
N ARG A 131 -3.33 -30.98 0.30
CA ARG A 131 -2.27 -31.00 1.30
C ARG A 131 -2.94 -31.15 2.67
N LYS A 132 -2.75 -32.30 3.34
CA LYS A 132 -3.13 -32.45 4.75
C LYS A 132 -2.57 -31.24 5.48
N ARG A 133 -3.43 -30.44 6.11
CA ARG A 133 -3.03 -29.27 6.92
C ARG A 133 -1.97 -29.74 7.91
N ARG A 134 -0.69 -29.48 7.64
CA ARG A 134 0.37 -29.82 8.58
C ARG A 134 0.11 -29.03 9.86
N ASN A 135 0.25 -29.69 11.00
CA ASN A 135 0.25 -29.08 12.34
C ASN A 135 1.52 -28.24 12.56
N GLU A 136 1.84 -27.33 11.65
CA GLU A 136 2.87 -26.31 11.88
C GLU A 136 2.35 -25.35 12.96
N ALA A 137 3.24 -24.90 13.85
CA ALA A 137 2.86 -23.98 14.93
C ALA A 137 2.44 -22.62 14.35
N THR A 138 1.49 -21.93 15.00
CA THR A 138 1.04 -20.57 14.62
C THR A 138 2.17 -19.55 14.58
N ASP A 139 3.25 -19.82 15.32
CA ASP A 139 4.35 -18.89 15.57
C ASP A 139 5.58 -19.20 14.69
N THR A 140 5.35 -19.81 13.52
CA THR A 140 6.44 -20.15 12.59
C THR A 140 7.01 -18.85 11.99
N PRO A 141 8.33 -18.57 12.11
CA PRO A 141 8.93 -17.34 11.60
C PRO A 141 9.01 -17.35 10.07
N ASN A 142 9.05 -16.15 9.48
CA ASN A 142 9.50 -15.99 8.10
C ASN A 142 10.99 -16.33 8.04
N ARG A 143 11.42 -17.12 7.06
CA ARG A 143 12.81 -17.58 6.94
C ARG A 143 13.43 -17.12 5.65
N THR A 144 14.70 -16.76 5.68
CA THR A 144 15.48 -16.40 4.50
C THR A 144 16.76 -17.21 4.53
N THR A 145 17.01 -18.00 3.50
CA THR A 145 18.32 -18.60 3.29
C THR A 145 19.28 -17.52 2.81
N VAL A 146 20.45 -17.43 3.42
CA VAL A 146 21.49 -16.47 3.07
C VAL A 146 22.78 -17.23 2.80
N ARG A 147 23.41 -16.95 1.67
CA ARG A 147 24.64 -17.65 1.25
C ARG A 147 25.78 -16.65 1.18
N TRP A 148 26.89 -16.99 1.83
CA TRP A 148 28.11 -16.19 1.82
C TRP A 148 29.17 -16.85 0.95
N TYR A 149 29.59 -16.13 -0.08
CA TYR A 149 30.63 -16.55 -1.01
C TYR A 149 31.92 -15.79 -0.68
N PRO A 150 33.06 -16.49 -0.64
CA PRO A 150 34.35 -15.87 -0.37
C PRO A 150 34.71 -14.87 -1.48
N PRO A 151 35.62 -13.93 -1.22
CA PRO A 151 36.14 -13.02 -2.24
C PRO A 151 36.76 -13.79 -3.41
N VAL A 152 36.65 -13.22 -4.61
CA VAL A 152 37.37 -13.67 -5.82
C VAL A 152 38.57 -12.76 -6.07
N ALA A 153 39.50 -13.18 -6.93
CA ALA A 153 40.63 -12.32 -7.29
C ALA A 153 40.13 -10.95 -7.80
N GLY A 154 40.49 -9.86 -7.10
CA GLY A 154 40.07 -8.50 -7.43
C GLY A 154 38.63 -8.13 -7.02
N GLY A 155 37.89 -9.01 -6.34
CA GLY A 155 36.52 -8.76 -5.88
C GLY A 155 36.34 -9.00 -4.38
N GLY A 156 35.40 -8.28 -3.77
CA GLY A 156 34.98 -8.53 -2.38
C GLY A 156 34.18 -9.82 -2.22
N PRO A 157 33.88 -10.22 -0.97
CA PRO A 157 32.92 -11.29 -0.71
C PRO A 157 31.54 -10.97 -1.30
N LEU A 158 30.70 -11.98 -1.49
CA LEU A 158 29.35 -11.82 -2.02
C LEU A 158 28.34 -12.48 -1.07
N MET A 159 27.33 -11.73 -0.66
CA MET A 159 26.20 -12.26 0.09
C MET A 159 24.95 -12.31 -0.80
N VAL A 160 24.32 -13.47 -0.88
CA VAL A 160 23.08 -13.70 -1.62
C VAL A 160 21.96 -13.99 -0.63
N LEU A 161 20.90 -13.18 -0.64
CA LEU A 161 19.67 -13.43 0.11
C LEU A 161 18.66 -14.08 -0.83
N ASP A 162 18.26 -15.30 -0.51
CA ASP A 162 17.22 -16.00 -1.25
C ASP A 162 15.83 -15.38 -0.97
N VAL A 163 14.87 -15.83 -1.75
CA VAL A 163 13.45 -15.54 -1.58
C VAL A 163 13.02 -15.99 -0.17
N PRO A 164 12.34 -15.12 0.62
CA PRO A 164 11.84 -15.53 1.92
C PRO A 164 10.84 -16.68 1.78
N THR A 165 10.93 -17.67 2.65
CA THR A 165 9.89 -18.68 2.82
C THR A 165 8.97 -18.24 3.95
N GLU A 166 7.67 -18.29 3.68
CA GLU A 166 6.63 -17.91 4.64
C GLU A 166 5.73 -19.10 4.96
N PRO A 167 5.30 -19.26 6.21
CA PRO A 167 4.38 -20.34 6.57
C PRO A 167 3.01 -20.08 5.95
N TYR A 168 2.57 -20.91 5.00
CA TYR A 168 1.30 -20.75 4.31
C TYR A 168 0.28 -21.83 4.71
N PRO A 169 -1.02 -21.50 4.93
CA PRO A 169 -1.64 -20.18 4.83
C PRO A 169 -1.27 -19.26 6.00
N PRO A 170 -1.39 -17.92 5.83
CA PRO A 170 -1.25 -17.00 6.96
C PRO A 170 -2.24 -17.37 8.07
N ARG A 171 -1.76 -17.38 9.31
CA ARG A 171 -2.55 -17.68 10.50
C ARG A 171 -2.64 -16.45 11.40
N PRO A 172 -3.74 -16.27 12.15
CA PRO A 172 -3.79 -15.28 13.23
C PRO A 172 -2.62 -15.49 14.20
N GLY A 173 -2.00 -14.39 14.65
CA GLY A 173 -0.87 -14.45 15.59
C GLY A 173 0.18 -13.39 15.27
N PRO A 174 1.35 -13.78 14.72
CA PRO A 174 2.43 -12.83 14.46
C PRO A 174 2.07 -11.83 13.35
N HIS A 175 2.56 -10.59 13.48
CA HIS A 175 2.51 -9.57 12.45
C HIS A 175 3.40 -9.99 11.28
N ARG A 176 2.83 -10.07 10.08
CA ARG A 176 3.52 -10.53 8.86
C ARG A 176 3.71 -9.46 7.79
N GLY A 177 3.55 -8.19 8.17
CA GLY A 177 3.78 -7.08 7.26
C GLY A 177 5.18 -7.10 6.65
N LEU A 178 5.22 -6.84 5.35
CA LEU A 178 6.41 -6.98 4.52
C LEU A 178 7.51 -5.99 4.91
N LEU A 179 7.18 -4.76 5.31
CA LEU A 179 8.19 -3.78 5.74
C LEU A 179 8.97 -4.27 6.96
N ALA A 180 8.31 -4.91 7.92
CA ALA A 180 8.97 -5.42 9.13
C ALA A 180 9.96 -6.54 8.79
N ARG A 181 9.55 -7.44 7.88
CA ARG A 181 10.42 -8.49 7.33
C ARG A 181 11.62 -7.90 6.59
N GLU A 182 11.38 -6.92 5.73
CA GLU A 182 12.42 -6.29 4.94
C GLU A 182 13.41 -5.48 5.79
N LEU A 183 12.98 -4.85 6.89
CA LEU A 183 13.92 -4.19 7.82
C LEU A 183 15.00 -5.16 8.33
N ALA A 184 14.63 -6.38 8.74
CA ALA A 184 15.61 -7.37 9.20
C ALA A 184 16.53 -7.86 8.08
N ARG A 185 15.96 -8.16 6.89
CA ARG A 185 16.73 -8.59 5.71
C ARG A 185 17.71 -7.52 5.23
N GLN A 186 17.25 -6.29 5.13
CA GLN A 186 18.07 -5.17 4.66
C GLN A 186 19.11 -4.73 5.71
N ALA A 187 18.86 -4.93 7.01
CA ALA A 187 19.88 -4.73 8.04
C ALA A 187 21.03 -5.74 7.92
N LEU A 188 20.74 -7.01 7.62
CA LEU A 188 21.77 -8.01 7.33
C LEU A 188 22.55 -7.66 6.04
N SER A 189 21.85 -7.21 5.01
CA SER A 189 22.47 -6.72 3.76
C SER A 189 23.38 -5.52 3.99
N MET A 190 22.95 -4.55 4.79
CA MET A 190 23.75 -3.41 5.19
C MET A 190 24.99 -3.84 5.98
N ALA A 191 24.85 -4.76 6.95
CA ALA A 191 25.99 -5.26 7.71
C ALA A 191 27.07 -5.87 6.80
N ALA A 192 26.69 -6.75 5.88
CA ALA A 192 27.61 -7.35 4.92
C ALA A 192 28.29 -6.30 4.03
N ARG A 193 27.52 -5.35 3.52
CA ARG A 193 28.01 -4.34 2.58
C ARG A 193 28.95 -3.35 3.23
N GLU A 194 28.52 -2.74 4.32
CA GLU A 194 29.23 -1.60 4.92
C GLU A 194 30.37 -2.06 5.85
N GLU A 195 30.22 -3.21 6.53
CA GLU A 195 31.22 -3.69 7.48
C GLU A 195 32.24 -4.66 6.85
N PHE A 196 31.95 -5.24 5.68
CA PHE A 196 32.85 -6.21 5.02
C PHE A 196 33.15 -5.87 3.55
N GLY A 197 32.61 -4.79 3.01
CA GLY A 197 32.74 -4.46 1.59
C GLY A 197 32.11 -5.51 0.68
N ALA A 198 31.17 -6.33 1.19
CA ALA A 198 30.58 -7.41 0.41
C ALA A 198 29.65 -6.85 -0.68
N GLY A 199 29.68 -7.49 -1.85
CA GLY A 199 28.56 -7.38 -2.78
C GLY A 199 27.32 -8.01 -2.16
N THR A 200 26.15 -7.43 -2.39
CA THR A 200 24.86 -8.00 -1.97
C THR A 200 23.99 -8.27 -3.17
N ARG A 201 23.27 -9.39 -3.16
CA ARG A 201 22.22 -9.72 -4.13
C ARG A 201 21.00 -10.20 -3.38
N ASP A 202 19.90 -9.48 -3.54
CA ASP A 202 18.64 -9.79 -2.90
C ASP A 202 17.61 -10.26 -3.94
N ALA A 203 17.14 -11.50 -3.78
CA ALA A 203 16.14 -12.07 -4.67
C ALA A 203 14.80 -11.29 -4.66
N VAL A 204 14.43 -10.64 -3.55
CA VAL A 204 13.22 -9.79 -3.45
C VAL A 204 13.35 -8.50 -4.28
N LEU A 205 14.59 -8.06 -4.51
CA LEU A 205 14.90 -6.98 -5.44
C LEU A 205 15.08 -7.48 -6.88
N GLY A 206 14.93 -8.78 -7.14
CA GLY A 206 15.15 -9.41 -8.43
C GLY A 206 16.61 -9.34 -8.88
N GLU A 207 17.54 -9.41 -7.94
CA GLU A 207 18.98 -9.32 -8.23
C GLU A 207 19.56 -10.73 -8.45
N PRO A 208 20.03 -11.06 -9.67
CA PRO A 208 20.66 -12.36 -9.90
C PRO A 208 21.97 -12.44 -9.11
N PRO A 209 22.36 -13.64 -8.62
CA PRO A 209 23.62 -13.81 -7.91
C PRO A 209 24.86 -13.56 -8.78
N GLY A 210 24.71 -13.44 -10.10
CA GLY A 210 25.79 -13.39 -11.08
C GLY A 210 26.32 -14.79 -11.41
N ASP A 211 27.46 -14.86 -12.10
CA ASP A 211 28.13 -16.14 -12.32
C ASP A 211 28.72 -16.68 -11.00
N LEU A 212 28.19 -17.82 -10.57
CA LEU A 212 28.66 -18.57 -9.41
C LEU A 212 29.47 -19.81 -9.83
N THR A 213 29.79 -19.98 -11.11
CA THR A 213 30.54 -21.14 -11.60
C THR A 213 31.87 -21.26 -10.88
N GLY A 214 32.12 -22.43 -10.28
CA GLY A 214 33.31 -22.69 -9.47
C GLY A 214 33.32 -22.03 -8.09
N ARG A 215 32.25 -21.34 -7.67
CA ARG A 215 32.11 -20.72 -6.35
C ARG A 215 31.11 -21.47 -5.49
N ALA A 216 31.60 -22.20 -4.50
CA ALA A 216 30.75 -22.74 -3.42
C ALA A 216 30.58 -21.69 -2.31
N PRO A 217 29.38 -21.59 -1.69
CA PRO A 217 29.24 -20.78 -0.49
C PRO A 217 30.11 -21.38 0.63
N THR A 218 30.89 -20.52 1.31
CA THR A 218 31.67 -20.95 2.49
C THR A 218 30.80 -21.10 3.71
N ARG A 219 29.68 -20.36 3.75
CA ARG A 219 28.66 -20.44 4.80
C ARG A 219 27.26 -20.25 4.24
N THR A 220 26.32 -20.94 4.87
CA THR A 220 24.88 -20.79 4.67
C THR A 220 24.23 -20.46 6.01
N PHE A 221 23.47 -19.38 6.02
CA PHE A 221 22.70 -18.94 7.16
C PHE A 221 21.20 -19.08 6.90
N GLU A 222 20.43 -19.16 7.98
CA GLU A 222 18.99 -18.94 7.98
C GLU A 222 18.71 -17.69 8.83
N LEU A 223 18.17 -16.65 8.20
CA LEU A 223 17.60 -15.51 8.90
C LEU A 223 16.12 -15.78 9.16
N ALA A 224 15.75 -15.98 10.42
CA ALA A 224 14.38 -16.14 10.87
C ALA A 224 13.85 -14.84 11.49
N TRP A 225 12.61 -14.48 11.19
CA TRP A 225 11.95 -13.27 11.64
C TRP A 225 10.55 -13.53 12.16
N LEU A 226 10.24 -13.05 13.36
CA LEU A 226 8.94 -13.20 14.01
C LEU A 226 8.57 -11.92 14.75
N VAL A 227 7.39 -11.36 14.49
CA VAL A 227 6.92 -10.14 15.16
C VAL A 227 5.60 -10.41 15.82
N PHE A 228 5.47 -10.02 17.08
CA PHE A 228 4.18 -9.93 17.76
C PHE A 228 3.94 -8.46 18.10
N ALA A 229 3.02 -7.82 17.36
CA ALA A 229 2.61 -6.44 17.63
C ALA A 229 2.21 -6.30 19.11
N GLY A 230 2.64 -5.20 19.74
CA GLY A 230 2.42 -4.96 21.17
C GLY A 230 3.24 -5.80 22.14
N ARG A 231 4.17 -6.64 21.65
CA ARG A 231 4.99 -7.52 22.51
C ARG A 231 6.47 -7.42 22.17
N SER A 232 6.91 -8.08 21.10
CA SER A 232 8.30 -8.07 20.69
C SER A 232 8.49 -8.46 19.24
N ALA A 233 9.63 -8.04 18.68
CA ALA A 233 10.11 -8.50 17.40
C ALA A 233 11.41 -9.28 17.59
N ARG A 234 11.48 -10.49 17.06
CA ARG A 234 12.64 -11.37 17.16
C ARG A 234 13.24 -11.64 15.79
N ALA A 235 14.53 -11.31 15.65
CA ALA A 235 15.36 -11.78 14.55
C ALA A 235 16.35 -12.83 15.07
N THR A 236 16.55 -13.89 14.30
CA THR A 236 17.56 -14.91 14.61
C THR A 236 18.34 -15.24 13.35
N LEU A 237 19.67 -15.14 13.41
CA LEU A 237 20.56 -15.61 12.36
C LEU A 237 21.16 -16.93 12.84
N SER A 238 20.86 -18.01 12.14
CA SER A 238 21.38 -19.35 12.43
C SER A 238 22.30 -19.83 11.32
N VAL A 239 23.27 -20.69 11.65
CA VAL A 239 24.20 -21.30 10.71
C VAL A 239 23.91 -22.80 10.62
N ALA A 240 23.95 -23.34 9.41
CA ALA A 240 23.93 -24.79 9.21
C ALA A 240 25.33 -25.38 9.50
N ASP A 241 25.40 -26.34 10.43
CA ASP A 241 26.61 -27.04 10.83
C ASP A 241 26.38 -28.55 10.67
N GLY A 242 26.60 -29.05 9.45
CA GLY A 242 26.19 -30.39 9.05
C GLY A 242 24.66 -30.56 9.10
N ALA A 243 24.19 -31.52 9.92
CA ALA A 243 22.76 -31.74 10.16
C ALA A 243 22.17 -30.86 11.29
N ALA A 244 23.01 -30.14 12.03
CA ALA A 244 22.59 -29.28 13.13
C ALA A 244 22.45 -27.82 12.68
N THR A 245 21.57 -27.09 13.37
CA THR A 245 21.43 -25.64 13.21
C THR A 245 21.83 -24.97 14.51
N ARG A 246 22.74 -24.00 14.45
CA ARG A 246 23.20 -23.23 15.63
C ARG A 246 22.84 -21.76 15.45
N VAL A 247 22.27 -21.16 16.49
CA VAL A 247 22.03 -19.71 16.52
C VAL A 247 23.37 -18.98 16.63
N ALA A 248 23.70 -18.17 15.62
CA ALA A 248 24.90 -17.33 15.59
C ALA A 248 24.61 -15.95 16.18
N TRP A 249 23.39 -15.45 16.01
CA TRP A 249 22.93 -14.18 16.56
C TRP A 249 21.42 -14.19 16.78
N GLU A 250 20.98 -13.47 17.80
CA GLU A 250 19.58 -13.24 18.10
C GLU A 250 19.41 -11.79 18.57
N LEU A 251 18.32 -11.16 18.14
CA LEU A 251 17.87 -9.87 18.61
C LEU A 251 16.41 -10.00 19.02
N ASP A 252 16.11 -9.58 20.25
CA ASP A 252 14.75 -9.42 20.76
C ASP A 252 14.53 -7.92 21.01
N VAL A 253 13.67 -7.31 20.21
CA VAL A 253 13.29 -5.90 20.32
C VAL A 253 11.98 -5.84 21.09
N PRO A 254 11.97 -5.34 22.34
CA PRO A 254 10.72 -5.11 23.05
C PRO A 254 9.96 -4.03 22.29
N LEU A 255 8.75 -4.36 21.86
CA LEU A 255 7.85 -3.39 21.23
C LEU A 255 6.95 -2.84 22.33
N ALA A 256 6.71 -1.53 22.32
CA ALA A 256 5.73 -0.93 23.22
C ALA A 256 4.41 -1.70 23.10
N GLY A 257 3.64 -1.78 24.21
CA GLY A 257 2.35 -2.49 24.28
C GLY A 257 1.23 -1.93 23.39
N ALA A 258 1.57 -1.16 22.36
CA ALA A 258 0.67 -0.60 21.39
C ALA A 258 0.25 -1.67 20.35
N PRO A 259 -0.99 -1.61 19.85
CA PRO A 259 -1.49 -2.53 18.83
C PRO A 259 -0.87 -2.32 17.44
N VAL A 260 -0.18 -1.19 17.25
CA VAL A 260 0.51 -0.79 16.01
C VAL A 260 2.00 -0.98 16.20
N LEU A 261 2.68 -1.56 15.20
CA LEU A 261 4.12 -1.76 15.21
C LEU A 261 4.90 -0.44 15.18
N ASP A 262 5.83 -0.25 16.13
CA ASP A 262 6.79 0.85 16.13
C ASP A 262 7.96 0.57 15.17
N TYR A 263 7.73 0.85 13.89
CA TYR A 263 8.75 0.69 12.84
C TYR A 263 9.99 1.56 13.04
N ALA A 264 9.86 2.76 13.63
CA ALA A 264 11.01 3.61 13.91
C ALA A 264 11.93 2.98 14.94
N ALA A 265 11.39 2.54 16.09
CA ALA A 265 12.18 1.85 17.11
C ALA A 265 12.82 0.57 16.57
N LEU A 266 12.07 -0.19 15.76
CA LEU A 266 12.58 -1.38 15.11
C LEU A 266 13.75 -1.08 14.14
N ALA A 267 13.61 -0.05 13.30
CA ALA A 267 14.66 0.36 12.37
C ALA A 267 15.92 0.84 13.12
N THR A 268 15.77 1.60 14.21
CA THR A 268 16.89 2.01 15.07
C THR A 268 17.63 0.81 15.66
N ALA A 269 16.89 -0.16 16.21
CA ALA A 269 17.49 -1.36 16.81
C ALA A 269 18.23 -2.22 15.77
N LEU A 270 17.65 -2.40 14.58
CA LEU A 270 18.24 -3.19 13.50
C LEU A 270 19.45 -2.50 12.85
N GLU A 271 19.43 -1.17 12.69
CA GLU A 271 20.62 -0.41 12.26
C GLU A 271 21.75 -0.59 13.26
N ALA A 272 21.48 -0.40 14.56
CA ALA A 272 22.49 -0.54 15.59
C ALA A 272 23.07 -1.96 15.64
N ALA A 273 22.23 -2.98 15.42
CA ALA A 273 22.67 -4.36 15.30
C ALA A 273 23.57 -4.57 14.07
N ALA A 274 23.21 -3.99 12.92
CA ALA A 274 23.93 -4.15 11.65
C ALA A 274 25.39 -3.66 11.73
N ARG A 275 25.66 -2.57 12.46
CA ARG A 275 27.03 -2.06 12.69
C ARG A 275 27.76 -2.67 13.89
N GLY A 276 27.12 -3.58 14.62
CA GLY A 276 27.63 -4.15 15.87
C GLY A 276 27.42 -5.67 15.93
N PRO A 277 26.54 -6.19 16.80
CA PRO A 277 26.44 -7.61 17.09
C PRO A 277 26.10 -8.49 15.87
N LEU A 278 25.35 -7.99 14.88
CA LEU A 278 25.06 -8.74 13.67
C LEU A 278 26.31 -8.87 12.78
N ALA A 279 27.08 -7.79 12.64
CA ALA A 279 28.37 -7.84 11.97
C ALA A 279 29.39 -8.68 12.77
N ASP A 280 29.33 -8.72 14.11
CA ASP A 280 30.23 -9.56 14.92
C ASP A 280 29.98 -11.03 14.64
N ALA A 281 28.71 -11.41 14.55
CA ALA A 281 28.30 -12.76 14.16
C ALA A 281 28.75 -13.09 12.73
N LEU A 282 28.57 -12.19 11.76
CA LEU A 282 29.07 -12.42 10.40
C LEU A 282 30.58 -12.62 10.37
N ALA A 283 31.37 -11.78 11.06
CA ALA A 283 32.82 -11.92 11.12
C ALA A 283 33.24 -13.27 11.70
N LYS A 284 32.62 -13.66 12.82
CA LYS A 284 32.89 -14.95 13.49
C LYS A 284 32.56 -16.14 12.61
N GLU A 285 31.42 -16.14 11.95
CA GLU A 285 30.93 -17.32 11.23
C GLU A 285 31.59 -17.49 9.85
N THR A 286 31.92 -16.37 9.18
CA THR A 286 32.50 -16.37 7.83
C THR A 286 34.03 -16.29 7.82
N ASN A 287 34.66 -15.97 8.96
CA ASN A 287 36.07 -15.56 9.05
C ASN A 287 36.43 -14.38 8.14
N ALA A 288 35.45 -13.61 7.67
CA ALA A 288 35.72 -12.41 6.90
C ALA A 288 36.24 -11.30 7.82
N ALA A 289 37.33 -10.65 7.39
CA ALA A 289 37.81 -9.46 8.08
C ALA A 289 36.84 -8.31 7.85
N ARG A 290 36.51 -7.57 8.93
CA ARG A 290 35.80 -6.31 8.78
C ARG A 290 36.67 -5.31 8.03
N VAL A 291 36.04 -4.58 7.11
CA VAL A 291 36.64 -3.39 6.51
C VAL A 291 36.47 -2.27 7.53
N PRO A 292 37.56 -1.65 8.02
CA PRO A 292 37.44 -0.52 8.93
C PRO A 292 36.58 0.55 8.27
N VAL A 293 35.50 0.95 8.94
CA VAL A 293 34.64 2.00 8.41
C VAL A 293 35.47 3.28 8.28
N ARG A 294 35.69 3.70 7.04
CA ARG A 294 36.30 4.99 6.74
C ARG A 294 35.20 6.03 6.91
N VAL A 295 35.25 6.79 8.00
CA VAL A 295 34.44 8.00 8.13
C VAL A 295 35.17 9.11 7.38
N SER A 296 34.48 9.75 6.45
CA SER A 296 35.02 10.83 5.63
C SER A 296 34.13 12.07 5.65
N ASP A 297 34.66 13.16 5.11
CA ASP A 297 33.95 14.40 4.80
C ASP A 297 33.51 14.46 3.33
N ALA A 298 33.45 13.30 2.65
CA ALA A 298 33.10 13.20 1.25
C ALA A 298 31.78 13.92 0.96
N LYS A 299 31.80 14.80 -0.04
CA LYS A 299 30.64 15.58 -0.46
C LYS A 299 29.78 14.77 -1.42
N THR A 300 28.49 15.07 -1.44
CA THR A 300 27.56 14.58 -2.44
C THR A 300 28.05 14.98 -3.84
N PRO A 301 28.19 14.03 -4.80
CA PRO A 301 28.52 14.36 -6.17
C PRO A 301 27.51 15.33 -6.79
N VAL A 302 28.00 16.25 -7.64
CA VAL A 302 27.19 17.38 -8.15
C VAL A 302 25.95 16.91 -8.93
N ASP A 303 26.05 15.77 -9.64
CA ASP A 303 24.98 15.23 -10.47
C ASP A 303 23.92 14.41 -9.68
N VAL A 304 24.19 14.10 -8.40
CA VAL A 304 23.30 13.31 -7.54
C VAL A 304 22.09 14.12 -7.10
N GLU A 305 22.25 15.39 -6.74
CA GLU A 305 21.15 16.20 -6.22
C GLU A 305 20.02 16.35 -7.24
N ALA A 306 20.34 16.47 -8.53
CA ALA A 306 19.33 16.47 -9.61
C ALA A 306 18.54 15.16 -9.66
N GLY A 307 19.21 14.02 -9.46
CA GLY A 307 18.55 12.71 -9.39
C GLY A 307 17.71 12.52 -8.12
N LEU A 308 18.15 13.05 -6.97
CA LEU A 308 17.38 13.02 -5.72
C LEU A 308 16.10 13.86 -5.76
N LYS A 309 16.06 14.90 -6.60
CA LYS A 309 14.87 15.73 -6.84
C LYS A 309 13.90 15.13 -7.86
N ALA A 310 14.35 14.14 -8.64
CA ALA A 310 13.54 13.55 -9.69
C ALA A 310 12.40 12.70 -9.11
N VAL A 311 11.24 12.72 -9.77
CA VAL A 311 10.07 11.87 -9.43
C VAL A 311 9.88 10.72 -10.42
N ASN A 312 10.97 10.26 -11.01
CA ASN A 312 11.04 9.01 -11.76
C ASN A 312 12.09 8.10 -11.13
N TYR A 313 11.82 6.80 -11.10
CA TYR A 313 12.73 5.86 -10.43
C TYR A 313 14.04 5.65 -11.17
N PHE A 314 14.17 5.98 -12.47
CA PHE A 314 15.42 5.79 -13.21
C PHE A 314 16.53 6.72 -12.72
N GLU A 315 16.25 8.02 -12.62
CA GLU A 315 17.23 9.02 -12.17
C GLU A 315 17.57 8.84 -10.69
N LEU A 316 16.58 8.51 -9.85
CA LEU A 316 16.81 8.17 -8.44
C LEU A 316 17.66 6.92 -8.28
N PHE A 317 17.40 5.88 -9.09
CA PHE A 317 18.18 4.65 -9.06
C PHE A 317 19.64 4.91 -9.45
N ARG A 318 19.88 5.73 -10.48
CA ARG A 318 21.23 6.19 -10.86
C ARG A 318 21.89 6.95 -9.72
N ALA A 319 21.19 7.90 -9.10
CA ALA A 319 21.71 8.71 -8.00
C ALA A 319 22.12 7.86 -6.79
N VAL A 320 21.27 6.90 -6.38
CA VAL A 320 21.57 5.96 -5.29
C VAL A 320 22.79 5.10 -5.62
N ARG A 321 22.94 4.63 -6.87
CA ARG A 321 24.14 3.89 -7.29
C ARG A 321 25.40 4.73 -7.22
N THR A 322 25.35 5.98 -7.68
CA THR A 322 26.46 6.93 -7.57
C THR A 322 26.84 7.18 -6.11
N LEU A 323 25.85 7.32 -5.21
CA LEU A 323 26.09 7.48 -3.78
C LEU A 323 26.79 6.25 -3.18
N HIS A 324 26.36 5.03 -3.52
CA HIS A 324 27.05 3.80 -3.09
C HIS A 324 28.47 3.71 -3.62
N ALA A 325 28.71 4.10 -4.87
CA ALA A 325 30.06 4.15 -5.42
C ALA A 325 30.94 5.18 -4.67
N ALA A 326 30.37 6.32 -4.27
CA ALA A 326 31.06 7.32 -3.46
C ALA A 326 31.37 6.79 -2.05
N VAL A 327 30.43 6.12 -1.38
CA VAL A 327 30.68 5.50 -0.06
C VAL A 327 31.74 4.42 -0.15
N ARG A 328 31.71 3.58 -1.19
CA ARG A 328 32.68 2.49 -1.37
C ARG A 328 34.11 3.01 -1.63
N SER A 329 34.24 4.10 -2.37
CA SER A 329 35.56 4.67 -2.73
C SER A 329 36.11 5.62 -1.66
N GLY A 330 35.26 6.47 -1.09
CA GLY A 330 35.63 7.55 -0.16
C GLY A 330 35.26 7.31 1.29
N GLY A 331 34.54 6.23 1.62
CA GLY A 331 34.01 5.99 2.96
C GLY A 331 32.67 6.66 3.24
N GLU A 332 32.11 6.38 4.40
CA GLU A 332 30.86 6.95 4.87
C GLU A 332 31.04 8.42 5.26
N SER A 333 30.21 9.30 4.71
CA SER A 333 30.07 10.66 5.21
C SER A 333 28.64 10.93 5.68
N PRO A 334 28.46 11.86 6.64
CA PRO A 334 27.14 12.35 7.02
C PRO A 334 26.22 12.74 5.85
N ALA A 335 26.78 13.38 4.81
CA ALA A 335 26.04 13.83 3.64
C ALA A 335 25.59 12.65 2.78
N LEU A 336 26.52 11.73 2.47
CA LEU A 336 26.22 10.56 1.64
C LEU A 336 25.16 9.65 2.28
N LEU A 337 25.22 9.43 3.61
CA LEU A 337 24.22 8.63 4.32
C LEU A 337 22.84 9.29 4.35
N THR A 338 22.79 10.61 4.54
CA THR A 338 21.55 11.40 4.45
C THR A 338 20.92 11.28 3.07
N ASP A 339 21.74 11.37 2.02
CA ASP A 339 21.28 11.30 0.63
C ASP A 339 20.88 9.89 0.21
N LEU A 340 21.55 8.84 0.71
CA LEU A 340 21.11 7.46 0.54
C LEU A 340 19.73 7.24 1.18
N ALA A 341 19.50 7.79 2.37
CA ALA A 341 18.19 7.72 3.02
C ALA A 341 17.10 8.42 2.18
N ARG A 342 17.37 9.63 1.68
CA ARG A 342 16.46 10.37 0.78
C ARG A 342 16.15 9.58 -0.48
N GLY A 343 17.18 9.08 -1.16
CA GLY A 343 17.05 8.34 -2.42
C GLY A 343 16.23 7.06 -2.26
N TYR A 344 16.55 6.23 -1.26
CA TYR A 344 15.81 4.98 -1.03
C TYR A 344 14.37 5.20 -0.53
N ALA A 345 14.14 6.17 0.36
CA ALA A 345 12.78 6.49 0.79
C ALA A 345 11.89 6.93 -0.39
N THR A 346 12.45 7.75 -1.28
CA THR A 346 11.74 8.22 -2.48
C THR A 346 11.53 7.10 -3.50
N LEU A 347 12.53 6.22 -3.69
CA LEU A 347 12.36 5.00 -4.51
C LEU A 347 11.24 4.11 -3.96
N GLY A 348 11.17 3.92 -2.64
CA GLY A 348 10.09 3.17 -1.98
C GLY A 348 8.71 3.74 -2.32
N LEU A 349 8.52 5.06 -2.15
CA LEU A 349 7.29 5.75 -2.51
C LEU A 349 6.91 5.59 -3.99
N LEU A 350 7.86 5.82 -4.90
CA LEU A 350 7.60 5.83 -6.33
C LEU A 350 7.39 4.44 -6.94
N THR A 351 7.72 3.38 -6.20
CA THR A 351 7.56 1.99 -6.65
C THR A 351 6.48 1.25 -5.87
N GLU A 352 5.80 1.91 -4.94
CA GLU A 352 4.72 1.32 -4.12
C GLU A 352 3.50 0.87 -4.94
N HIS A 353 3.25 1.47 -6.12
CA HIS A 353 2.18 1.01 -7.01
C HIS A 353 2.52 -0.28 -7.76
N LEU A 354 3.77 -0.74 -7.68
CA LEU A 354 4.21 -1.97 -8.30
C LEU A 354 3.83 -3.15 -7.40
N SER A 355 3.19 -4.18 -7.96
CA SER A 355 2.79 -5.40 -7.25
C SER A 355 3.97 -6.33 -6.87
N VAL A 356 5.13 -5.75 -6.53
CA VAL A 356 6.37 -6.45 -6.13
C VAL A 356 6.87 -5.90 -4.81
N VAL A 357 7.50 -6.75 -4.00
CA VAL A 357 7.93 -6.35 -2.64
C VAL A 357 9.16 -5.43 -2.63
N SER A 358 9.80 -5.18 -3.77
CA SER A 358 11.02 -4.36 -3.87
C SER A 358 10.86 -2.95 -3.26
N HIS A 359 9.69 -2.33 -3.36
CA HIS A 359 9.43 -1.02 -2.75
C HIS A 359 9.50 -1.06 -1.21
N LYS A 360 9.17 -2.19 -0.56
CA LYS A 360 9.36 -2.39 0.89
C LYS A 360 10.84 -2.51 1.24
N SER A 361 11.63 -3.20 0.41
CA SER A 361 13.08 -3.28 0.58
C SER A 361 13.76 -1.91 0.43
N PHE A 362 13.31 -1.07 -0.53
CA PHE A 362 13.77 0.31 -0.64
C PHE A 362 13.36 1.15 0.57
N THR A 363 12.10 1.05 1.01
CA THR A 363 11.61 1.76 2.21
C THR A 363 12.43 1.37 3.45
N ALA A 364 12.68 0.07 3.65
CA ALA A 364 13.52 -0.44 4.73
C ALA A 364 14.95 0.12 4.67
N ARG A 365 15.57 0.15 3.49
CA ARG A 365 16.90 0.76 3.31
C ARG A 365 16.88 2.26 3.63
N GLY A 366 15.85 2.99 3.20
CA GLY A 366 15.68 4.41 3.52
C GLY A 366 15.68 4.65 5.03
N LEU A 367 14.89 3.88 5.78
CA LEU A 367 14.81 3.95 7.25
C LEU A 367 16.14 3.57 7.92
N LEU A 368 16.81 2.51 7.46
CA LEU A 368 18.08 2.06 8.03
C LEU A 368 19.21 3.07 7.77
N TYR A 369 19.35 3.59 6.55
CA TYR A 369 20.37 4.61 6.25
C TYR A 369 20.10 5.93 6.97
N ALA A 370 18.82 6.30 7.20
CA ALA A 370 18.48 7.46 8.01
C ALA A 370 18.97 7.30 9.47
N ASN A 371 18.76 6.13 10.07
CA ASN A 371 19.27 5.81 11.40
C ASN A 371 20.81 5.77 11.43
N ARG A 372 21.45 5.25 10.37
CA ARG A 372 22.91 5.25 10.24
C ARG A 372 23.46 6.68 10.14
N ALA A 373 22.77 7.58 9.45
CA ALA A 373 23.11 9.00 9.41
C ALA A 373 23.03 9.65 10.80
N VAL A 374 22.01 9.32 11.60
CA VAL A 374 21.92 9.75 13.02
C VAL A 374 23.08 9.18 13.84
N ALA A 375 23.41 7.90 13.69
CA ALA A 375 24.53 7.27 14.39
C ALA A 375 25.88 7.92 14.03
N ARG A 376 26.01 8.43 12.80
CA ARG A 376 27.17 9.23 12.34
C ARG A 376 27.06 10.72 12.66
N LYS A 377 26.09 11.12 13.48
CA LYS A 377 25.86 12.51 13.91
C LYS A 377 25.70 13.47 12.73
N ALA A 378 25.08 13.01 11.64
CA ALA A 378 24.79 13.88 10.53
C ALA A 378 23.87 15.02 10.97
N PRO A 379 24.19 16.30 10.66
CA PRO A 379 23.34 17.43 11.05
C PRO A 379 21.88 17.28 10.58
N ALA A 380 21.69 16.72 9.38
CA ALA A 380 20.37 16.45 8.82
C ALA A 380 19.85 15.03 9.09
N GLY A 381 20.56 14.21 9.88
CA GLY A 381 20.19 12.83 10.20
C GLY A 381 18.79 12.70 10.80
N PRO A 382 18.42 13.48 11.83
CA PRO A 382 17.07 13.46 12.38
C PRO A 382 15.97 13.82 11.35
N TRP A 383 16.24 14.81 10.49
CA TRP A 383 15.35 15.14 9.37
C TRP A 383 15.25 14.02 8.34
N ALA A 384 16.30 13.24 8.12
CA ALA A 384 16.29 12.08 7.24
C ALA A 384 15.39 10.96 7.81
N VAL A 385 15.39 10.75 9.13
CA VAL A 385 14.49 9.79 9.79
C VAL A 385 13.04 10.23 9.65
N ALA A 386 12.76 11.51 9.90
CA ALA A 386 11.42 12.07 9.72
C ALA A 386 10.93 11.94 8.26
N TYR A 387 11.79 12.23 7.29
CA TYR A 387 11.48 12.12 5.87
C TYR A 387 11.23 10.67 5.43
N ALA A 388 12.12 9.74 5.80
CA ALA A 388 11.94 8.33 5.47
C ALA A 388 10.66 7.76 6.12
N SER A 389 10.34 8.18 7.34
CA SER A 389 9.09 7.80 8.03
C SER A 389 7.86 8.37 7.34
N CYS A 390 7.92 9.64 6.89
CA CYS A 390 6.85 10.28 6.12
C CYS A 390 6.54 9.48 4.86
N LEU A 391 7.56 9.17 4.06
CA LEU A 391 7.37 8.46 2.80
C LEU A 391 7.02 6.97 2.98
N ALA A 392 7.34 6.39 4.13
CA ALA A 392 6.89 5.05 4.51
C ALA A 392 5.42 5.00 4.98
N GLY A 393 4.74 6.15 5.10
CA GLY A 393 3.36 6.24 5.61
C GLY A 393 3.27 6.16 7.14
N LEU A 394 4.36 6.40 7.88
CA LEU A 394 4.42 6.43 9.35
C LEU A 394 4.20 7.86 9.87
N HIS A 395 3.09 8.49 9.49
CA HIS A 395 2.91 9.94 9.58
C HIS A 395 3.07 10.51 10.99
N GLN A 396 2.49 9.88 12.01
CA GLN A 396 2.65 10.37 13.39
C GLN A 396 4.11 10.29 13.84
N GLN A 397 4.78 9.17 13.57
CA GLN A 397 6.21 9.01 13.89
C GLN A 397 7.05 10.05 13.13
N ALA A 398 6.74 10.32 11.86
CA ALA A 398 7.42 11.34 11.06
C ALA A 398 7.28 12.75 11.66
N LEU A 399 6.09 13.13 12.11
CA LEU A 399 5.85 14.41 12.78
C LEU A 399 6.60 14.52 14.11
N ASP A 400 6.62 13.45 14.90
CA ASP A 400 7.35 13.41 16.17
C ASP A 400 8.87 13.53 15.95
N GLN A 401 9.40 12.84 14.93
CA GLN A 401 10.81 12.92 14.56
C GLN A 401 11.18 14.30 13.99
N ALA A 402 10.32 14.92 13.18
CA ALA A 402 10.52 16.28 12.68
C ALA A 402 10.55 17.30 13.83
N LYS A 403 9.63 17.15 14.80
CA LYS A 403 9.61 17.98 16.00
C LYS A 403 10.87 17.78 16.86
N ALA A 404 11.32 16.54 17.03
CA ALA A 404 12.53 16.21 17.79
C ALA A 404 13.82 16.69 17.10
N ALA A 405 13.85 16.70 15.77
CA ALA A 405 14.97 17.23 14.98
C ALA A 405 15.21 18.73 15.28
N GLY A 406 14.13 19.51 15.43
CA GLY A 406 14.18 20.94 15.71
C GLY A 406 14.89 21.75 14.63
N GLY A 407 15.08 23.05 14.89
CA GLY A 407 15.72 23.96 13.94
C GLY A 407 14.94 24.16 12.64
N THR A 408 15.61 24.72 11.62
CA THR A 408 15.01 24.93 10.31
C THR A 408 15.12 23.65 9.47
N PRO A 409 14.02 23.09 8.94
CA PRO A 409 14.10 21.92 8.07
C PRO A 409 14.94 22.23 6.82
N PRO A 410 15.82 21.29 6.40
CA PRO A 410 16.41 21.34 5.07
C PRO A 410 15.32 21.48 4.01
N PRO A 411 15.58 22.12 2.86
CA PRO A 411 14.62 22.27 1.78
C PRO A 411 13.78 21.03 1.46
N TRP A 412 14.42 19.88 1.26
CA TRP A 412 13.78 18.61 0.95
C TRP A 412 12.89 18.06 2.08
N ALA A 413 13.12 18.47 3.32
CA ALA A 413 12.35 18.03 4.49
C ALA A 413 11.07 18.86 4.69
N ARG A 414 10.91 20.00 3.99
CA ARG A 414 9.72 20.87 4.12
C ARG A 414 8.41 20.21 3.69
N VAL A 415 8.48 19.11 2.92
CA VAL A 415 7.29 18.34 2.52
C VAL A 415 6.69 17.50 3.65
N ILE A 416 7.44 17.22 4.73
CA ILE A 416 7.07 16.23 5.75
C ILE A 416 5.75 16.59 6.43
N GLU A 417 5.68 17.77 7.03
CA GLU A 417 4.50 18.20 7.78
C GLU A 417 3.25 18.27 6.88
N PRO A 418 3.25 18.98 5.74
CA PRO A 418 2.04 19.07 4.93
C PRO A 418 1.66 17.73 4.30
N ALA A 419 2.61 16.83 3.98
CA ALA A 419 2.28 15.48 3.52
C ALA A 419 1.64 14.62 4.62
N CYS A 420 2.20 14.60 5.83
CA CYS A 420 1.66 13.85 6.97
C CYS A 420 0.28 14.36 7.43
N ARG A 421 0.00 15.64 7.18
CA ARG A 421 -1.29 16.30 7.44
C ARG A 421 -2.27 16.27 6.26
N PHE A 422 -1.86 15.71 5.11
CA PHE A 422 -2.61 15.72 3.86
C PHE A 422 -2.92 17.14 3.32
N ASP A 423 -2.19 18.17 3.76
CA ASP A 423 -2.38 19.55 3.33
C ASP A 423 -1.84 19.76 1.91
N HIS A 424 -2.66 19.38 0.93
CA HIS A 424 -2.35 19.49 -0.49
C HIS A 424 -2.28 20.95 -0.97
N VAL A 425 -2.78 21.92 -0.21
CA VAL A 425 -2.65 23.36 -0.50
C VAL A 425 -1.27 23.84 -0.07
N ALA A 426 -0.83 23.49 1.14
CA ALA A 426 0.52 23.78 1.60
C ALA A 426 1.58 23.09 0.73
N LEU A 427 1.37 21.85 0.31
CA LEU A 427 2.26 21.16 -0.64
C LEU A 427 2.39 21.93 -1.96
N ARG A 428 1.30 22.50 -2.48
CA ARG A 428 1.33 23.33 -3.70
C ARG A 428 2.10 24.64 -3.50
N ALA A 429 2.07 25.21 -2.29
CA ALA A 429 2.71 26.48 -1.97
C ALA A 429 4.23 26.36 -1.76
N LEU A 430 4.78 25.14 -1.69
CA LEU A 430 6.22 24.93 -1.55
C LEU A 430 6.98 25.40 -2.82
N PRO A 431 8.21 25.94 -2.68
CA PRO A 431 9.03 26.37 -3.81
C PRO A 431 9.27 25.23 -4.82
N GLY A 432 9.06 25.54 -6.11
CA GLY A 432 9.07 24.55 -7.18
C GLY A 432 10.46 23.99 -7.54
N ASP A 433 11.53 24.70 -7.22
CA ASP A 433 12.92 24.39 -7.62
C ASP A 433 13.64 23.39 -6.69
N GLU A 434 13.24 23.32 -5.43
CA GLU A 434 13.86 22.42 -4.44
C GLU A 434 13.07 21.13 -4.21
N VAL A 435 11.74 21.23 -4.11
CA VAL A 435 10.85 20.11 -3.76
C VAL A 435 9.64 19.97 -4.67
N GLY A 436 9.49 20.84 -5.66
CA GLY A 436 8.30 20.93 -6.51
C GLY A 436 7.81 19.59 -7.05
N PRO A 437 8.65 18.79 -7.71
CA PRO A 437 8.23 17.50 -8.27
C PRO A 437 7.68 16.55 -7.19
N LEU A 438 8.41 16.33 -6.10
CA LEU A 438 7.98 15.45 -5.01
C LEU A 438 6.74 15.99 -4.29
N ALA A 439 6.67 17.30 -4.05
CA ALA A 439 5.50 17.95 -3.49
C ALA A 439 4.27 17.75 -4.38
N GLY A 440 4.44 17.75 -5.70
CA GLY A 440 3.39 17.39 -6.67
C GLY A 440 2.90 15.95 -6.51
N VAL A 441 3.81 14.98 -6.38
CA VAL A 441 3.45 13.58 -6.12
C VAL A 441 2.71 13.43 -4.79
N LEU A 442 3.24 14.02 -3.72
CA LEU A 442 2.61 13.95 -2.39
C LEU A 442 1.25 14.67 -2.38
N ARG A 443 1.10 15.76 -3.14
CA ARG A 443 -0.17 16.48 -3.31
C ARG A 443 -1.21 15.58 -3.99
N TYR A 444 -0.80 14.84 -5.02
CA TYR A 444 -1.67 13.86 -5.67
C TYR A 444 -2.10 12.75 -4.71
N LEU A 445 -1.15 12.18 -3.95
CA LEU A 445 -1.44 11.13 -2.97
C LEU A 445 -2.36 11.64 -1.83
N ALA A 446 -2.19 12.90 -1.40
CA ALA A 446 -3.00 13.50 -0.36
C ALA A 446 -4.48 13.69 -0.76
N THR A 447 -4.78 13.76 -2.06
CA THR A 447 -6.13 13.88 -2.58
C THR A 447 -6.69 12.59 -3.15
N GLN A 448 -5.89 11.54 -3.26
CA GLN A 448 -6.18 10.32 -4.02
C GLN A 448 -7.42 9.56 -3.49
N ASP A 449 -8.62 9.97 -3.89
CA ASP A 449 -9.88 9.38 -3.45
C ASP A 449 -10.97 9.43 -4.54
N LYS A 450 -11.96 8.53 -4.45
CA LYS A 450 -13.08 8.43 -5.39
C LYS A 450 -14.09 9.58 -5.29
N LEU A 451 -14.16 10.29 -4.16
CA LEU A 451 -14.99 11.48 -3.92
C LEU A 451 -14.22 12.80 -4.16
N ALA A 452 -12.94 12.71 -4.53
CA ALA A 452 -12.09 13.83 -4.90
C ALA A 452 -11.46 13.58 -6.28
N ARG A 453 -12.19 12.92 -7.18
CA ARG A 453 -11.63 12.35 -8.40
C ARG A 453 -11.24 13.46 -9.36
N GLU A 454 -12.13 14.39 -9.68
CA GLU A 454 -11.79 15.52 -10.57
C GLU A 454 -10.59 16.33 -10.02
N LEU A 455 -10.56 16.62 -8.72
CA LEU A 455 -9.42 17.28 -8.07
C LEU A 455 -8.13 16.47 -8.23
N SER A 456 -8.16 15.17 -7.90
CA SER A 456 -7.00 14.28 -8.00
C SER A 456 -6.50 14.14 -9.43
N MET A 457 -7.40 14.01 -10.40
CA MET A 457 -7.07 13.88 -11.81
C MET A 457 -6.44 15.17 -12.35
N SER A 458 -6.94 16.34 -11.93
CA SER A 458 -6.32 17.62 -12.26
C SER A 458 -4.90 17.73 -11.69
N ILE A 459 -4.70 17.35 -10.44
CA ILE A 459 -3.38 17.38 -9.80
C ILE A 459 -2.42 16.40 -10.48
N GLY A 460 -2.88 15.19 -10.77
CA GLY A 460 -2.08 14.18 -11.46
C GLY A 460 -1.69 14.61 -12.88
N ALA A 461 -2.61 15.25 -13.60
CA ALA A 461 -2.33 15.83 -14.91
C ALA A 461 -1.28 16.96 -14.84
N ASP A 462 -1.30 17.78 -13.79
CA ASP A 462 -0.27 18.80 -13.57
C ASP A 462 1.11 18.17 -13.35
N VAL A 463 1.20 17.11 -12.53
CA VAL A 463 2.45 16.37 -12.30
C VAL A 463 2.95 15.72 -13.58
N LEU A 464 2.08 15.05 -14.34
CA LEU A 464 2.48 14.40 -15.60
C LEU A 464 2.84 15.41 -16.71
N ARG A 465 2.42 16.67 -16.59
CA ARG A 465 2.82 17.73 -17.52
C ARG A 465 4.28 18.14 -17.31
N SER A 466 4.75 18.20 -16.06
CA SER A 466 6.14 18.48 -15.72
C SER A 466 7.03 17.23 -15.83
N ASP A 467 6.51 16.09 -15.37
CA ASP A 467 7.24 14.84 -15.20
C ASP A 467 6.47 13.68 -15.83
N ARG A 468 6.53 13.60 -17.16
CA ARG A 468 5.79 12.59 -17.97
C ARG A 468 6.10 11.14 -17.59
N ASP A 469 7.28 10.88 -17.03
CA ASP A 469 7.74 9.56 -16.59
C ASP A 469 7.56 9.32 -15.07
N CYS A 470 6.70 10.10 -14.41
CA CYS A 470 6.23 9.80 -13.05
C CYS A 470 5.19 8.66 -13.06
N PHE A 471 5.68 7.43 -13.24
CA PHE A 471 4.80 6.26 -13.38
C PHE A 471 3.94 5.96 -12.14
N ARG A 472 4.38 6.36 -10.94
CA ARG A 472 3.56 6.28 -9.71
C ARG A 472 2.23 7.01 -9.86
N VAL A 473 2.26 8.24 -10.38
CA VAL A 473 1.06 9.06 -10.60
C VAL A 473 0.26 8.52 -11.77
N SER A 474 0.92 8.21 -12.90
CA SER A 474 0.24 7.65 -14.08
C SER A 474 -0.50 6.34 -13.78
N GLY A 475 0.15 5.40 -13.10
CA GLY A 475 -0.43 4.12 -12.70
C GLY A 475 -1.64 4.28 -11.77
N GLN A 476 -1.59 5.22 -10.82
CA GLN A 476 -2.74 5.48 -9.95
C GLN A 476 -3.86 6.27 -10.62
N MET A 477 -3.53 7.16 -11.55
CA MET A 477 -4.54 7.81 -12.37
C MET A 477 -5.31 6.78 -13.18
N CYS A 478 -4.66 5.73 -13.71
CA CYS A 478 -5.38 4.62 -14.37
C CYS A 478 -6.42 3.97 -13.44
N VAL A 479 -6.07 3.73 -12.17
CA VAL A 479 -6.98 3.14 -11.18
C VAL A 479 -8.19 4.05 -10.95
N ASN A 480 -7.94 5.33 -10.72
CA ASN A 480 -8.94 6.30 -10.30
C ASN A 480 -9.71 6.99 -11.43
N ALA A 481 -9.20 6.91 -12.67
CA ALA A 481 -9.81 7.55 -13.83
C ALA A 481 -11.19 6.98 -14.16
N GLY A 482 -12.01 7.86 -14.75
CA GLY A 482 -13.18 7.46 -15.53
C GLY A 482 -12.77 6.60 -16.73
N GLU A 483 -13.75 5.94 -17.35
CA GLU A 483 -13.51 4.93 -18.41
C GLU A 483 -12.66 5.49 -19.57
N LEU A 484 -13.06 6.64 -20.13
CA LEU A 484 -12.34 7.26 -21.25
C LEU A 484 -10.89 7.63 -20.91
N ALA A 485 -10.68 8.28 -19.77
CA ALA A 485 -9.34 8.67 -19.32
C ALA A 485 -8.50 7.43 -19.00
N ARG A 486 -9.09 6.37 -18.43
CA ARG A 486 -8.42 5.09 -18.21
C ARG A 486 -8.01 4.44 -19.54
N THR A 487 -8.87 4.44 -20.55
CA THR A 487 -8.55 3.92 -21.90
C THR A 487 -7.35 4.66 -22.50
N ALA A 488 -7.35 6.00 -22.44
CA ALA A 488 -6.23 6.79 -22.93
C ALA A 488 -4.92 6.52 -22.16
N LEU A 489 -4.98 6.54 -20.82
CA LEU A 489 -3.81 6.32 -19.97
C LEU A 489 -3.24 4.90 -20.14
N THR A 490 -4.08 3.87 -20.13
CA THR A 490 -3.62 2.47 -20.29
C THR A 490 -3.04 2.17 -21.67
N ALA A 491 -3.36 2.96 -22.69
CA ALA A 491 -2.73 2.91 -24.01
C ALA A 491 -1.40 3.68 -24.05
N GLU A 492 -1.31 4.82 -23.37
CA GLU A 492 -0.14 5.71 -23.42
C GLU A 492 0.99 5.31 -22.47
N SER A 493 0.68 4.85 -21.25
CA SER A 493 1.71 4.55 -20.24
C SER A 493 2.75 3.50 -20.68
N PRO A 494 2.38 2.41 -21.39
CA PRO A 494 3.35 1.49 -21.99
C PRO A 494 4.32 2.18 -22.99
N ARG A 495 3.83 3.14 -23.78
CA ARG A 495 4.65 3.90 -24.73
C ARG A 495 5.57 4.87 -24.02
N ALA A 496 5.05 5.60 -23.03
CA ALA A 496 5.82 6.48 -22.19
C ALA A 496 6.97 5.72 -21.49
N LEU A 497 6.72 4.50 -21.00
CA LEU A 497 7.74 3.63 -20.44
C LEU A 497 8.81 3.22 -21.46
N SER A 498 8.42 2.84 -22.69
CA SER A 498 9.40 2.53 -23.77
C SER A 498 10.32 3.70 -24.08
N VAL A 499 9.76 4.92 -24.17
CA VAL A 499 10.53 6.14 -24.43
C VAL A 499 11.45 6.45 -23.25
N ALA A 500 10.91 6.47 -22.03
CA ALA A 500 11.70 6.71 -20.82
C ALA A 500 12.82 5.69 -20.67
N LEU A 501 12.56 4.41 -20.95
CA LEU A 501 13.56 3.36 -20.88
C LEU A 501 14.73 3.62 -21.83
N ALA A 502 14.45 4.01 -23.08
CA ALA A 502 15.48 4.37 -24.05
C ALA A 502 16.27 5.62 -23.63
N ASP A 503 15.56 6.68 -23.23
CA ASP A 503 16.12 8.02 -22.99
C ASP A 503 16.89 8.11 -21.67
N ARG A 504 16.40 7.45 -20.62
CA ARG A 504 16.99 7.47 -19.29
C ARG A 504 18.15 6.52 -19.19
N LEU A 505 18.03 5.29 -19.71
CA LEU A 505 19.14 4.35 -19.66
C LEU A 505 20.34 4.82 -20.46
N ALA A 506 20.15 5.52 -21.59
CA ALA A 506 21.28 6.07 -22.37
C ALA A 506 22.22 6.98 -21.54
N LYS A 507 21.77 7.47 -20.38
CA LYS A 507 22.57 8.29 -19.45
C LYS A 507 23.30 7.48 -18.37
N PHE A 508 23.13 6.17 -18.32
CA PHE A 508 23.82 5.30 -17.37
C PHE A 508 25.22 4.98 -17.90
N PRO A 509 26.30 5.47 -17.24
CA PRO A 509 27.67 5.29 -17.72
C PRO A 509 28.14 3.83 -17.70
N GLU A 510 27.42 2.97 -16.99
CA GLU A 510 27.76 1.57 -16.73
C GLU A 510 26.90 0.57 -17.51
N LEU A 511 26.13 1.05 -18.50
CA LEU A 511 25.36 0.15 -19.37
C LEU A 511 26.29 -0.85 -20.08
N PRO A 512 25.90 -2.13 -20.15
CA PRO A 512 26.65 -3.10 -20.93
C PRO A 512 26.52 -2.78 -22.45
N PRO A 513 27.52 -3.11 -23.27
CA PRO A 513 27.46 -2.89 -24.71
C PRO A 513 26.23 -3.51 -25.37
N GLY A 514 25.83 -4.71 -24.92
CA GLY A 514 24.63 -5.40 -25.40
C GLY A 514 23.33 -4.64 -25.15
N ALA A 515 23.24 -3.87 -24.04
CA ALA A 515 22.09 -3.01 -23.77
C ALA A 515 22.07 -1.79 -24.70
N THR A 516 23.23 -1.16 -24.91
CA THR A 516 23.34 0.06 -25.73
C THR A 516 22.88 -0.18 -27.17
N GLY A 517 23.24 -1.32 -27.75
CA GLY A 517 22.88 -1.67 -29.14
C GLY A 517 21.38 -1.87 -29.39
N VAL A 518 20.57 -2.06 -28.35
CA VAL A 518 19.12 -2.31 -28.48
C VAL A 518 18.24 -1.12 -28.07
N LEU A 519 18.79 -0.07 -27.44
CA LEU A 519 18.01 1.08 -26.92
C LEU A 519 17.17 1.77 -28.01
N ALA A 520 17.70 1.92 -29.22
CA ALA A 520 16.98 2.56 -30.33
C ALA A 520 15.70 1.78 -30.72
N LYS A 521 15.75 0.44 -30.67
CA LYS A 521 14.59 -0.43 -30.98
C LYS A 521 13.56 -0.42 -29.87
N VAL A 522 14.00 -0.32 -28.61
CA VAL A 522 13.13 -0.22 -27.43
C VAL A 522 12.22 1.00 -27.49
N ARG A 523 12.73 2.14 -28.00
CA ARG A 523 11.93 3.35 -28.21
C ARG A 523 10.73 3.11 -29.14
N GLY A 524 10.86 2.20 -30.10
CA GLY A 524 9.80 1.76 -31.01
C GLY A 524 8.80 0.77 -30.42
N HIS A 525 8.83 0.51 -29.10
CA HIS A 525 7.96 -0.44 -28.41
C HIS A 525 8.12 -1.91 -28.87
N ASP A 526 9.31 -2.27 -29.34
CA ASP A 526 9.67 -3.64 -29.70
C ASP A 526 9.86 -4.52 -28.44
N ALA A 527 9.00 -5.53 -28.27
CA ALA A 527 9.00 -6.42 -27.12
C ALA A 527 10.27 -7.28 -27.03
N ALA A 528 10.80 -7.74 -28.16
CA ALA A 528 12.01 -8.56 -28.21
C ALA A 528 13.25 -7.72 -27.86
N ALA A 529 13.32 -6.48 -28.37
CA ALA A 529 14.38 -5.54 -28.01
C ALA A 529 14.33 -5.18 -26.53
N GLN A 530 13.14 -4.96 -25.96
CA GLN A 530 13.00 -4.69 -24.54
C GLN A 530 13.41 -5.91 -23.70
N ARG A 531 13.02 -7.13 -24.08
CA ARG A 531 13.44 -8.35 -23.40
C ARG A 531 14.96 -8.52 -23.45
N ALA A 532 15.58 -8.32 -24.61
CA ALA A 532 17.03 -8.37 -24.78
C ALA A 532 17.74 -7.32 -23.91
N LEU A 533 17.19 -6.10 -23.83
CA LEU A 533 17.69 -5.05 -22.95
C LEU A 533 17.63 -5.48 -21.49
N LEU A 534 16.49 -5.98 -21.01
CA LEU A 534 16.31 -6.39 -19.61
C LEU A 534 17.25 -7.54 -19.24
N ARG A 535 17.41 -8.54 -20.11
CA ARG A 535 18.38 -9.63 -19.93
C ARG A 535 19.82 -9.13 -19.92
N ALA A 536 20.15 -8.14 -20.76
CA ALA A 536 21.47 -7.52 -20.75
C ALA A 536 21.76 -6.81 -19.42
N LEU A 537 20.77 -6.13 -18.83
CA LEU A 537 20.90 -5.49 -17.52
C LEU A 537 21.10 -6.50 -16.38
N GLU A 538 20.42 -7.65 -16.45
CA GLU A 538 20.57 -8.75 -15.47
C GLU A 538 21.94 -9.42 -15.54
N GLY A 539 22.51 -9.55 -16.74
CA GLY A 539 23.83 -10.13 -16.96
C GLY A 539 25.00 -9.25 -16.53
N VAL A 540 24.76 -8.05 -15.99
CA VAL A 540 25.85 -7.15 -15.57
C VAL A 540 26.45 -7.63 -14.25
N GLU A 541 27.67 -8.17 -14.33
CA GLU A 541 28.43 -8.60 -13.17
C GLU A 541 29.06 -7.45 -12.37
N LYS A 542 29.24 -6.29 -13.00
CA LYS A 542 29.93 -5.15 -12.38
C LYS A 542 29.32 -4.78 -11.02
N PRO A 543 30.15 -4.49 -10.01
CA PRO A 543 29.67 -4.15 -8.68
C PRO A 543 28.90 -2.82 -8.73
N GLY A 544 27.61 -2.88 -8.42
CA GLY A 544 26.74 -1.72 -8.29
C GLY A 544 25.59 -2.04 -7.35
N GLU A 545 25.10 -1.02 -6.66
CA GLU A 545 24.11 -1.17 -5.60
C GLU A 545 23.06 -0.07 -5.69
N PRO A 546 21.77 -0.40 -5.87
CA PRO A 546 21.24 -1.73 -6.23
C PRO A 546 21.73 -2.16 -7.61
N SER A 547 21.75 -3.45 -7.93
CA SER A 547 22.23 -4.01 -9.20
C SER A 547 21.34 -3.61 -10.41
N LEU A 548 21.88 -3.61 -11.64
CA LEU A 548 21.04 -3.32 -12.83
C LEU A 548 19.94 -4.37 -13.07
N GLY A 549 20.08 -5.60 -12.56
CA GLY A 549 19.00 -6.58 -12.51
C GLY A 549 17.80 -6.13 -11.67
N CYS A 550 18.04 -5.37 -10.60
CA CYS A 550 16.96 -4.74 -9.84
C CYS A 550 16.16 -3.75 -10.69
N LEU A 551 16.86 -2.90 -11.47
CA LEU A 551 16.19 -1.97 -12.40
C LEU A 551 15.40 -2.73 -13.48
N ALA A 552 15.95 -3.82 -14.01
CA ALA A 552 15.23 -4.67 -14.96
C ALA A 552 13.93 -5.23 -14.34
N THR A 553 13.98 -5.66 -13.08
CA THR A 553 12.82 -6.12 -12.32
C THR A 553 11.77 -5.02 -12.12
N LEU A 554 12.18 -3.79 -11.78
CA LEU A 554 11.25 -2.66 -11.69
C LEU A 554 10.55 -2.36 -13.03
N VAL A 555 11.30 -2.39 -14.13
CA VAL A 555 10.72 -2.17 -15.48
C VAL A 555 9.72 -3.28 -15.84
N ARG A 556 9.99 -4.54 -15.49
CA ARG A 556 9.03 -5.63 -15.66
C ARG A 556 7.78 -5.42 -14.80
N ALA A 557 7.96 -5.03 -13.54
CA ALA A 557 6.86 -4.78 -12.63
C ALA A 557 5.98 -3.60 -13.08
N GLU A 558 6.57 -2.55 -13.65
CA GLU A 558 5.84 -1.41 -14.24
C GLU A 558 5.04 -1.84 -15.47
N ARG A 559 5.65 -2.63 -16.37
CA ARG A 559 4.93 -3.23 -17.52
C ARG A 559 3.76 -4.06 -17.06
N TYR A 560 3.96 -4.85 -16.01
CA TYR A 560 2.91 -5.65 -15.42
C TYR A 560 1.80 -4.79 -14.84
N ALA A 561 2.12 -3.73 -14.10
CA ALA A 561 1.13 -2.80 -13.56
C ALA A 561 0.27 -2.18 -14.67
N HIS A 562 0.90 -1.70 -15.77
CA HIS A 562 0.18 -1.18 -16.93
C HIS A 562 -0.75 -2.22 -17.57
N LEU A 563 -0.28 -3.46 -17.72
CA LEU A 563 -1.11 -4.54 -18.25
C LEU A 563 -2.30 -4.82 -17.31
N GLY A 564 -2.06 -4.93 -16.00
CA GLY A 564 -3.11 -5.17 -15.02
C GLY A 564 -4.22 -4.12 -15.12
N GLN A 565 -3.87 -2.83 -15.25
CA GLN A 565 -4.84 -1.76 -15.43
C GLN A 565 -5.62 -1.87 -16.75
N ARG A 566 -4.93 -2.22 -17.84
CA ARG A 566 -5.56 -2.40 -19.15
C ARG A 566 -6.51 -3.60 -19.17
N LEU A 567 -6.12 -4.70 -18.54
CA LEU A 567 -6.97 -5.87 -18.39
C LEU A 567 -8.14 -5.61 -17.43
N LEU A 568 -7.98 -4.77 -16.39
CA LEU A 568 -9.09 -4.35 -15.53
C LEU A 568 -10.14 -3.55 -16.29
N LEU A 569 -9.68 -2.61 -17.13
CA LEU A 569 -10.52 -1.85 -18.04
C LEU A 569 -11.32 -2.82 -18.91
N TYR A 570 -10.62 -3.73 -19.60
CA TYR A 570 -11.29 -4.70 -20.43
C TYR A 570 -12.20 -5.62 -19.63
N GLN A 571 -11.89 -6.06 -18.42
CA GLN A 571 -12.82 -6.90 -17.64
C GLN A 571 -14.14 -6.22 -17.30
N ARG A 572 -14.09 -4.91 -17.06
CA ARG A 572 -15.32 -4.13 -16.88
C ARG A 572 -16.09 -4.01 -18.20
N GLU A 573 -15.38 -4.03 -19.32
CA GLU A 573 -15.93 -3.97 -20.68
C GLU A 573 -16.21 -5.35 -21.31
N THR A 574 -15.66 -6.47 -20.82
CA THR A 574 -15.51 -7.76 -21.52
C THR A 574 -16.81 -8.52 -21.63
N ARG A 575 -17.85 -8.11 -20.89
CA ARG A 575 -19.22 -8.50 -21.27
C ARG A 575 -19.55 -8.11 -22.73
N ASN A 576 -18.81 -7.14 -23.30
CA ASN A 576 -19.09 -6.53 -24.59
C ASN A 576 -17.89 -6.53 -25.58
N ALA A 577 -16.66 -6.88 -25.18
CA ALA A 577 -15.47 -6.80 -26.06
C ALA A 577 -14.34 -7.84 -25.78
N PRO A 578 -14.63 -9.16 -25.77
CA PRO A 578 -13.63 -10.19 -25.45
C PRO A 578 -12.41 -10.18 -26.38
N ALA A 579 -12.60 -9.89 -27.68
CA ALA A 579 -11.51 -9.86 -28.66
C ALA A 579 -10.45 -8.78 -28.37
N LEU A 580 -10.84 -7.62 -27.82
CA LEU A 580 -9.90 -6.55 -27.45
C LEU A 580 -9.07 -6.94 -26.22
N ALA A 581 -9.72 -7.60 -25.25
CA ALA A 581 -9.04 -8.12 -24.07
C ALA A 581 -8.00 -9.17 -24.47
N GLU A 582 -8.40 -10.13 -25.31
CA GLU A 582 -7.52 -11.15 -25.84
C GLU A 582 -6.35 -10.56 -26.63
N ALA A 583 -6.61 -9.61 -27.54
CA ALA A 583 -5.56 -8.93 -28.29
C ALA A 583 -4.55 -8.23 -27.37
N ALA A 584 -5.03 -7.57 -26.31
CA ALA A 584 -4.15 -6.89 -25.35
C ALA A 584 -3.35 -7.87 -24.47
N VAL A 585 -3.93 -9.00 -24.06
CA VAL A 585 -3.16 -10.05 -23.37
C VAL A 585 -2.10 -10.60 -24.31
N ARG A 586 -2.45 -10.94 -25.56
CA ARG A 586 -1.50 -11.46 -26.56
C ARG A 586 -0.36 -10.46 -26.85
N GLU A 587 -0.66 -9.17 -26.96
CA GLU A 587 0.33 -8.09 -27.10
C GLU A 587 1.29 -8.05 -25.90
N ALA A 588 0.77 -8.32 -24.69
CA ALA A 588 1.53 -8.16 -23.46
C ALA A 588 2.29 -9.42 -22.99
N LEU A 589 1.83 -10.62 -23.35
CA LEU A 589 2.46 -11.89 -22.95
C LEU A 589 3.97 -11.94 -23.25
N PRO A 590 4.48 -11.44 -24.39
CA PRO A 590 5.92 -11.40 -24.64
C PRO A 590 6.72 -10.58 -23.60
N PHE A 591 6.11 -9.62 -22.92
CA PHE A 591 6.76 -8.83 -21.87
C PHE A 591 6.75 -9.53 -20.49
N LEU A 592 5.94 -10.58 -20.33
CA LEU A 592 5.76 -11.33 -19.08
C LEU A 592 6.44 -12.69 -19.08
N GLU A 593 7.25 -13.03 -20.08
CA GLU A 593 7.81 -14.38 -20.25
C GLU A 593 8.47 -14.94 -18.98
N ASP A 594 9.22 -14.09 -18.28
CA ASP A 594 9.99 -14.41 -17.07
C ASP A 594 9.25 -14.06 -15.76
N SER A 595 7.97 -13.66 -15.83
CA SER A 595 7.23 -13.15 -14.67
C SER A 595 6.51 -14.28 -13.91
N PRO A 596 6.57 -14.31 -12.56
CA PRO A 596 5.88 -15.33 -11.76
C PRO A 596 4.35 -15.29 -11.92
N ILE A 597 3.79 -14.14 -12.29
CA ILE A 597 2.35 -13.96 -12.51
C ILE A 597 1.91 -14.27 -13.94
N ARG A 598 2.83 -14.64 -14.85
CA ARG A 598 2.50 -14.91 -16.26
C ARG A 598 1.37 -15.92 -16.39
N ASN A 599 1.45 -17.02 -15.64
CA ASN A 599 0.43 -18.07 -15.65
C ASN A 599 -0.91 -17.54 -15.15
N LEU A 600 -0.92 -16.69 -14.12
CA LEU A 600 -2.14 -16.06 -13.60
C LEU A 600 -2.76 -15.08 -14.61
N VAL A 601 -1.95 -14.39 -15.41
CA VAL A 601 -2.44 -13.53 -16.50
C VAL A 601 -2.96 -14.39 -17.65
N ALA A 602 -2.25 -15.47 -18.00
CA ALA A 602 -2.63 -16.37 -19.09
C ALA A 602 -3.97 -17.06 -18.86
N THR A 603 -4.34 -17.37 -17.61
CA THR A 603 -5.65 -17.96 -17.28
C THR A 603 -6.83 -17.03 -17.59
N ARG A 604 -6.60 -15.78 -18.02
CA ARG A 604 -7.65 -14.87 -18.52
C ARG A 604 -7.99 -15.08 -20.00
N LEU A 605 -7.07 -15.64 -20.79
CA LEU A 605 -7.37 -16.04 -22.16
C LEU A 605 -8.29 -17.26 -22.18
N GLU A 606 -8.08 -18.17 -21.23
CA GLU A 606 -8.81 -19.43 -21.10
C GLU A 606 -9.22 -19.63 -19.64
N PRO A 607 -10.26 -18.92 -19.16
CA PRO A 607 -10.73 -19.02 -17.78
C PRO A 607 -11.36 -20.39 -17.54
N THR A 608 -10.54 -21.36 -17.14
CA THR A 608 -11.00 -22.60 -16.54
C THR A 608 -11.03 -22.43 -15.03
N ALA A 609 -12.09 -22.92 -14.36
CA ALA A 609 -12.26 -22.77 -12.90
C ALA A 609 -11.07 -23.31 -12.08
N GLY A 610 -10.30 -24.26 -12.63
CA GLY A 610 -9.08 -24.78 -12.01
C GLY A 610 -7.79 -24.04 -12.41
N GLY A 611 -7.76 -23.32 -13.53
CA GLY A 611 -6.56 -22.65 -14.05
C GLY A 611 -6.09 -21.53 -13.13
N ALA A 612 -6.97 -20.58 -12.80
CA ALA A 612 -6.63 -19.43 -11.98
C ALA A 612 -6.20 -19.81 -10.55
N ALA A 613 -6.92 -20.74 -9.91
CA ALA A 613 -6.56 -21.24 -8.59
C ALA A 613 -5.20 -21.94 -8.57
N ARG A 614 -4.89 -22.76 -9.59
CA ARG A 614 -3.58 -23.40 -9.73
C ARG A 614 -2.47 -22.39 -9.96
N ALA A 615 -2.68 -21.40 -10.83
CA ALA A 615 -1.72 -20.33 -11.07
C ALA A 615 -1.49 -19.48 -9.81
N ALA A 616 -2.55 -19.15 -9.06
CA ALA A 616 -2.46 -18.44 -7.78
C ALA A 616 -1.67 -19.24 -6.74
N ALA A 617 -1.87 -20.56 -6.66
CA ALA A 617 -1.14 -21.44 -5.75
C ALA A 617 0.36 -21.58 -6.10
N GLN A 618 0.74 -21.24 -7.33
CA GLN A 618 2.14 -21.21 -7.79
C GLN A 618 2.82 -19.85 -7.57
N LEU A 619 2.06 -18.81 -7.18
CA LEU A 619 2.67 -17.51 -6.95
C LEU A 619 3.67 -17.60 -5.79
N PRO A 620 4.87 -17.02 -5.95
CA PRO A 620 5.80 -16.82 -4.85
C PRO A 620 5.20 -15.77 -3.92
N THR A 621 4.36 -16.22 -2.98
CA THR A 621 3.58 -15.34 -2.10
C THR A 621 4.46 -14.29 -1.41
N SER A 622 5.69 -14.64 -1.01
CA SER A 622 6.65 -13.73 -0.38
C SER A 622 7.23 -12.62 -1.28
N GLU A 623 7.06 -12.72 -2.61
CA GLU A 623 7.56 -11.75 -3.61
C GLU A 623 6.48 -10.88 -4.22
N VAL A 624 5.20 -11.26 -4.04
CA VAL A 624 4.06 -10.57 -4.63
C VAL A 624 3.32 -9.80 -3.56
N GLN A 625 3.19 -8.49 -3.74
CA GLN A 625 2.16 -7.74 -3.03
C GLN A 625 0.90 -7.71 -3.90
N VAL A 626 -0.18 -8.28 -3.39
CA VAL A 626 -1.45 -8.47 -4.12
C VAL A 626 -2.23 -7.15 -4.28
N GLY A 627 -1.63 -5.99 -3.99
CA GLY A 627 -2.28 -4.69 -4.07
C GLY A 627 -2.98 -4.49 -5.42
N GLY A 628 -4.31 -4.44 -5.41
CA GLY A 628 -5.17 -4.34 -6.60
C GLY A 628 -5.59 -5.67 -7.24
N TRP A 629 -4.90 -6.77 -6.98
CA TRP A 629 -5.22 -8.13 -7.46
C TRP A 629 -6.16 -8.90 -6.54
N GLY A 630 -6.38 -8.46 -5.30
CA GLY A 630 -7.34 -9.09 -4.40
C GLY A 630 -8.71 -9.21 -5.09
N HIS A 631 -9.15 -8.16 -5.78
CA HIS A 631 -10.37 -8.20 -6.59
C HIS A 631 -10.36 -9.21 -7.75
N TRP A 632 -9.18 -9.54 -8.29
CA TRP A 632 -9.01 -10.49 -9.39
C TRP A 632 -9.12 -11.93 -8.92
N LEU A 633 -8.47 -12.25 -7.80
CA LEU A 633 -8.56 -13.56 -7.17
C LEU A 633 -9.97 -13.81 -6.60
N ASN A 634 -10.68 -12.74 -6.27
CA ASN A 634 -12.07 -12.77 -5.78
C ASN A 634 -13.16 -13.00 -6.85
N ALA A 635 -12.85 -12.85 -8.15
CA ALA A 635 -13.87 -12.89 -9.20
C ALA A 635 -14.43 -14.31 -9.45
N ASP A 636 -13.66 -15.36 -9.18
CA ASP A 636 -14.04 -16.77 -9.42
C ASP A 636 -14.68 -17.42 -8.17
N ARG A 637 -15.77 -16.79 -7.73
CA ARG A 637 -16.31 -16.80 -6.37
C ARG A 637 -17.12 -18.05 -5.96
N VAL A 638 -16.82 -19.23 -6.48
CA VAL A 638 -17.79 -20.36 -6.39
C VAL A 638 -17.49 -21.41 -5.30
N VAL A 639 -16.28 -21.58 -4.75
CA VAL A 639 -15.99 -22.86 -4.03
C VAL A 639 -15.28 -22.80 -2.65
N TYR A 640 -14.70 -21.70 -2.15
CA TYR A 640 -13.98 -21.76 -0.85
C TYR A 640 -14.25 -20.57 0.10
N ASP A 641 -14.46 -20.90 1.39
CA ASP A 641 -14.81 -20.01 2.51
C ASP A 641 -13.74 -18.97 2.91
N PHE A 642 -12.57 -18.92 2.24
CA PHE A 642 -11.55 -17.89 2.49
C PHE A 642 -10.82 -17.53 1.20
N ASP A 643 -10.88 -16.25 0.81
CA ASP A 643 -10.15 -15.72 -0.34
C ASP A 643 -8.64 -15.69 -0.04
N THR A 644 -7.88 -16.50 -0.80
CA THR A 644 -6.42 -16.58 -0.71
C THR A 644 -5.76 -15.22 -0.99
N GLY A 645 -6.32 -14.42 -1.92
CA GLY A 645 -5.80 -13.10 -2.26
C GLY A 645 -5.92 -12.12 -1.11
N THR A 646 -7.14 -11.92 -0.61
CA THR A 646 -7.41 -11.05 0.55
C THR A 646 -6.66 -11.53 1.79
N ALA A 647 -6.60 -12.84 2.05
CA ALA A 647 -5.85 -13.36 3.20
C ALA A 647 -4.36 -13.04 3.10
N LEU A 648 -3.78 -13.12 1.89
CA LEU A 648 -2.39 -12.76 1.66
C LEU A 648 -2.16 -11.25 1.81
N GLU A 649 -3.02 -10.44 1.19
CA GLU A 649 -2.99 -8.98 1.29
C GLU A 649 -3.10 -8.51 2.74
N LEU A 650 -4.04 -9.06 3.52
CA LEU A 650 -4.19 -8.75 4.94
C LEU A 650 -2.97 -9.19 5.77
N ALA A 651 -2.39 -10.36 5.47
CA ALA A 651 -1.21 -10.85 6.16
C ALA A 651 0.03 -9.98 5.89
N HIS A 652 0.18 -9.51 4.65
CA HIS A 652 1.32 -8.73 4.18
C HIS A 652 1.19 -7.23 4.38
N ALA A 653 -0.01 -6.76 4.64
CA ALA A 653 -0.22 -5.36 4.97
C ALA A 653 0.64 -4.99 6.18
N ASP A 654 1.15 -3.77 6.17
CA ASP A 654 1.96 -3.18 7.23
C ASP A 654 1.09 -2.25 8.07
N ASP A 655 1.53 -1.92 9.29
CA ASP A 655 0.88 -0.86 10.08
C ASP A 655 1.35 0.54 9.62
N THR A 656 1.26 0.80 8.31
CA THR A 656 1.49 2.11 7.68
C THR A 656 0.16 2.73 7.25
N HIS A 657 0.15 4.02 6.89
CA HIS A 657 -1.07 4.67 6.40
C HIS A 657 -1.72 3.89 5.24
N GLY A 658 -0.93 3.50 4.22
CA GLY A 658 -1.41 2.71 3.09
C GLY A 658 -1.84 1.29 3.48
N GLY A 659 -1.04 0.59 4.29
CA GLY A 659 -1.38 -0.77 4.73
C GLY A 659 -2.64 -0.82 5.60
N LEU A 660 -2.89 0.19 6.43
CA LEU A 660 -4.15 0.31 7.17
C LEU A 660 -5.31 0.73 6.27
N PHE A 661 -5.08 1.59 5.27
CA PHE A 661 -6.12 1.97 4.32
C PHE A 661 -6.66 0.77 3.51
N ASP A 662 -5.78 -0.14 3.11
CA ASP A 662 -6.13 -1.31 2.29
C ASP A 662 -6.70 -2.49 3.12
N ARG A 663 -6.59 -2.47 4.45
CA ARG A 663 -7.14 -3.51 5.33
C ARG A 663 -8.61 -3.23 5.65
N PRO A 664 -9.60 -3.91 5.03
CA PRO A 664 -10.98 -3.88 5.53
C PRO A 664 -11.05 -4.36 6.99
N GLU A 665 -12.13 -3.99 7.68
CA GLU A 665 -12.38 -4.10 9.12
C GLU A 665 -12.35 -5.53 9.72
N ALA A 666 -11.27 -6.30 9.52
CA ALA A 666 -11.15 -7.66 10.03
C ALA A 666 -11.27 -7.73 11.57
N ASN A 667 -10.90 -6.66 12.26
CA ASN A 667 -11.01 -6.50 13.72
C ASN A 667 -12.19 -5.60 14.14
N GLY A 668 -13.10 -5.28 13.20
CA GLY A 668 -14.19 -4.32 13.37
C GLY A 668 -13.79 -2.85 13.18
N PRO A 669 -14.77 -1.97 12.88
CA PRO A 669 -14.52 -0.56 12.54
C PRO A 669 -13.74 0.22 13.62
N ALA A 670 -14.08 0.01 14.90
CA ALA A 670 -13.53 0.82 15.98
C ALA A 670 -12.03 0.60 16.21
N ALA A 671 -11.60 -0.67 16.27
CA ALA A 671 -10.19 -1.00 16.45
C ALA A 671 -9.35 -0.57 15.24
N HIS A 672 -9.91 -0.70 14.04
CA HIS A 672 -9.28 -0.21 12.82
C HIS A 672 -9.08 1.32 12.86
N ILE A 673 -10.12 2.09 13.19
CA ILE A 673 -10.04 3.55 13.35
C ILE A 673 -8.98 3.94 14.40
N GLU A 674 -8.98 3.28 15.56
CA GLU A 674 -8.02 3.57 16.64
C GLU A 674 -6.57 3.33 16.18
N ASN A 675 -6.31 2.20 15.51
CA ASN A 675 -4.98 1.89 14.98
C ASN A 675 -4.56 2.87 13.90
N HIS A 676 -5.48 3.25 13.00
CA HIS A 676 -5.18 4.21 11.93
C HIS A 676 -4.90 5.61 12.47
N LEU A 677 -5.60 6.05 13.53
CA LEU A 677 -5.29 7.31 14.21
C LEU A 677 -3.90 7.33 14.85
N LYS A 678 -3.41 6.20 15.37
CA LYS A 678 -2.06 6.10 15.93
C LYS A 678 -0.97 6.26 14.86
N VAL A 679 -1.24 5.82 13.63
CA VAL A 679 -0.29 5.92 12.51
C VAL A 679 -0.42 7.24 11.76
N SER A 680 -1.65 7.70 11.52
CA SER A 680 -1.97 8.83 10.63
C SER A 680 -3.19 9.61 11.16
N PRO A 681 -3.01 10.41 12.24
CA PRO A 681 -4.13 11.07 12.91
C PRO A 681 -4.82 12.16 12.07
N HIS A 682 -4.13 12.71 11.08
CA HIS A 682 -4.68 13.72 10.16
C HIS A 682 -5.21 13.13 8.85
N SER A 683 -5.34 11.80 8.76
CA SER A 683 -5.87 11.15 7.56
C SER A 683 -7.33 11.54 7.30
N PRO A 684 -7.66 12.12 6.13
CA PRO A 684 -9.05 12.42 5.78
C PRO A 684 -9.91 11.15 5.71
N PHE A 685 -9.32 10.01 5.35
CA PHE A 685 -10.02 8.72 5.33
C PHE A 685 -10.45 8.26 6.72
N VAL A 686 -9.60 8.45 7.72
CA VAL A 686 -9.93 8.08 9.09
C VAL A 686 -11.04 8.95 9.63
N ARG A 687 -11.04 10.25 9.29
CA ARG A 687 -12.15 11.16 9.65
C ARG A 687 -13.47 10.72 9.03
N VAL A 688 -13.48 10.33 7.76
CA VAL A 688 -14.66 9.78 7.09
C VAL A 688 -15.14 8.51 7.80
N ALA A 689 -14.25 7.58 8.12
CA ALA A 689 -14.59 6.37 8.86
C ALA A 689 -15.18 6.68 10.25
N MET A 690 -14.64 7.68 10.95
CA MET A 690 -15.18 8.14 12.24
C MET A 690 -16.58 8.74 12.10
N ILE A 691 -16.82 9.59 11.10
CA ILE A 691 -18.13 10.19 10.82
C ILE A 691 -19.17 9.10 10.52
N HIS A 692 -18.79 8.09 9.74
CA HIS A 692 -19.67 6.99 9.38
C HIS A 692 -19.96 6.06 10.57
N ALA A 693 -18.92 5.58 11.26
CA ALA A 693 -19.03 4.48 12.21
C ALA A 693 -19.31 4.91 13.65
N ILE A 694 -18.85 6.08 14.09
CA ILE A 694 -18.88 6.49 15.51
C ILE A 694 -19.31 7.95 15.72
N TRP A 695 -20.19 8.46 14.86
CA TRP A 695 -20.68 9.85 14.90
C TRP A 695 -21.03 10.37 16.29
N ASP A 696 -21.76 9.59 17.09
CA ASP A 696 -22.24 10.04 18.41
C ASP A 696 -21.09 10.41 19.36
N LYS A 697 -19.90 9.84 19.14
CA LYS A 697 -18.68 10.17 19.90
C LYS A 697 -17.92 11.36 19.35
N VAL A 698 -18.14 11.74 18.08
CA VAL A 698 -17.32 12.72 17.35
C VAL A 698 -18.11 13.91 16.84
N ALA A 699 -19.44 13.96 17.06
CA ALA A 699 -20.30 15.03 16.56
C ALA A 699 -19.86 16.43 17.03
N GLY A 700 -19.25 16.53 18.23
CA GLY A 700 -18.70 17.77 18.77
C GLY A 700 -17.46 18.28 18.05
N GLU A 701 -16.71 17.40 17.39
CA GLU A 701 -15.51 17.74 16.61
C GLU A 701 -15.84 18.23 15.19
N ALA A 702 -17.06 17.97 14.71
CA ALA A 702 -17.46 18.21 13.32
C ALA A 702 -17.23 19.67 12.85
N PRO A 703 -17.51 20.73 13.64
CA PRO A 703 -17.19 22.10 13.24
C PRO A 703 -15.69 22.39 13.14
N ALA A 704 -14.85 21.73 13.95
CA ALA A 704 -13.40 21.85 13.87
C ALA A 704 -12.88 21.13 12.62
N TRP A 705 -13.40 19.93 12.32
CA TRP A 705 -13.04 19.19 11.12
C TRP A 705 -13.47 19.89 9.84
N GLU A 706 -14.61 20.58 9.81
CA GLU A 706 -15.00 21.39 8.65
C GLU A 706 -13.95 22.48 8.32
N LYS A 707 -13.27 23.02 9.34
CA LYS A 707 -12.18 24.00 9.18
C LYS A 707 -10.84 23.35 8.85
N GLU A 708 -10.45 22.31 9.59
CA GLU A 708 -9.20 21.55 9.37
C GLU A 708 -9.16 20.97 7.96
N PHE A 709 -10.28 20.41 7.50
CA PHE A 709 -10.43 19.77 6.20
C PHE A 709 -11.16 20.64 5.18
N ALA A 710 -11.10 21.96 5.32
CA ALA A 710 -11.76 22.92 4.42
C ALA A 710 -11.33 22.80 2.96
N ALA A 711 -10.18 22.18 2.69
CA ALA A 711 -9.67 21.90 1.35
C ALA A 711 -9.93 20.44 0.89
N HIS A 712 -10.50 19.57 1.74
CA HIS A 712 -10.72 18.16 1.41
C HIS A 712 -12.18 17.87 1.08
N PRO A 713 -12.55 17.72 -0.22
CA PRO A 713 -13.94 17.46 -0.61
C PRO A 713 -14.49 16.17 -0.02
N LEU A 714 -13.64 15.16 0.19
CA LEU A 714 -14.01 13.88 0.80
C LEU A 714 -14.63 14.06 2.20
N VAL A 715 -13.95 14.78 3.11
CA VAL A 715 -14.43 14.96 4.48
C VAL A 715 -15.66 15.87 4.50
N LEU A 716 -15.65 16.94 3.70
CA LEU A 716 -16.78 17.87 3.59
C LEU A 716 -18.04 17.19 3.05
N ALA A 717 -17.92 16.33 2.03
CA ALA A 717 -19.03 15.56 1.49
C ALA A 717 -19.60 14.58 2.52
N GLU A 718 -18.74 13.93 3.31
CA GLU A 718 -19.20 13.02 4.37
C GLU A 718 -19.87 13.75 5.53
N LEU A 719 -19.30 14.87 5.97
CA LEU A 719 -19.94 15.76 6.95
C LEU A 719 -21.31 16.22 6.45
N ALA A 720 -21.42 16.61 5.18
CA ALA A 720 -22.69 17.02 4.61
C ALA A 720 -23.75 15.92 4.62
N ARG A 721 -23.40 14.68 4.22
CA ARG A 721 -24.31 13.52 4.32
C ARG A 721 -24.75 13.29 5.75
N LYS A 722 -23.81 13.37 6.69
CA LYS A 722 -24.11 13.13 8.09
C LYS A 722 -25.01 14.22 8.66
N TYR A 723 -24.71 15.49 8.40
CA TYR A 723 -25.54 16.63 8.79
C TYR A 723 -26.97 16.51 8.24
N LEU A 724 -27.12 16.12 6.98
CA LEU A 724 -28.43 15.87 6.37
C LEU A 724 -29.20 14.79 7.15
N LYS A 725 -28.54 13.65 7.45
CA LYS A 725 -29.14 12.54 8.21
C LYS A 725 -29.57 12.92 9.63
N VAL A 726 -28.88 13.85 10.29
CA VAL A 726 -29.20 14.30 11.66
C VAL A 726 -30.04 15.59 11.71
N GLY A 727 -30.60 16.02 10.59
CA GLY A 727 -31.51 17.19 10.52
C GLY A 727 -30.82 18.56 10.57
N ARG A 728 -29.48 18.61 10.47
CA ARG A 728 -28.69 19.86 10.44
C ARG A 728 -28.58 20.39 9.01
N HIS A 729 -29.71 20.78 8.42
CA HIS A 729 -29.83 21.04 6.99
C HIS A 729 -28.97 22.20 6.48
N ASP A 730 -28.84 23.30 7.23
CA ASP A 730 -28.02 24.45 6.82
C ASP A 730 -26.53 24.11 6.81
N ASP A 731 -26.08 23.32 7.79
CA ASP A 731 -24.70 22.81 7.83
C ASP A 731 -24.44 21.81 6.69
N ALA A 732 -25.41 20.94 6.40
CA ALA A 732 -25.34 20.02 5.28
C ALA A 732 -25.17 20.75 3.94
N GLU A 733 -25.97 21.81 3.74
CA GLU A 733 -25.89 22.62 2.53
C GLU A 733 -24.54 23.31 2.38
N ARG A 734 -24.06 23.96 3.46
CA ARG A 734 -22.77 24.66 3.47
C ARG A 734 -21.61 23.71 3.14
N ALA A 735 -21.54 22.57 3.84
CA ALA A 735 -20.48 21.59 3.63
C ALA A 735 -20.55 20.95 2.23
N ALA A 736 -21.75 20.64 1.72
CA ALA A 736 -21.89 20.07 0.38
C ALA A 736 -21.50 21.05 -0.73
N ARG A 737 -21.87 22.34 -0.59
CA ARG A 737 -21.43 23.39 -1.52
C ARG A 737 -19.92 23.56 -1.52
N ALA A 738 -19.29 23.52 -0.34
CA ALA A 738 -17.84 23.57 -0.23
C ALA A 738 -17.17 22.35 -0.91
N ALA A 739 -17.70 21.15 -0.71
CA ALA A 739 -17.20 19.95 -1.38
C ALA A 739 -17.30 20.04 -2.92
N VAL A 740 -18.46 20.48 -3.45
CA VAL A 740 -18.68 20.69 -4.89
C VAL A 740 -17.75 21.74 -5.48
N ALA A 741 -17.47 22.82 -4.75
CA ALA A 741 -16.57 23.86 -5.19
C ALA A 741 -15.11 23.35 -5.36
N LEU A 742 -14.69 22.40 -4.52
CA LEU A 742 -13.35 21.81 -4.57
C LEU A 742 -13.23 20.70 -5.63
N SER A 743 -14.21 19.81 -5.68
CA SER A 743 -14.24 18.69 -6.63
C SER A 743 -15.67 18.47 -7.11
N PRO A 744 -16.03 18.92 -8.32
CA PRO A 744 -17.38 18.84 -8.86
C PRO A 744 -17.75 17.43 -9.35
N ASP A 745 -17.37 16.41 -8.59
CA ASP A 745 -17.70 15.02 -8.86
C ASP A 745 -19.21 14.80 -8.71
N TYR A 746 -19.79 13.89 -9.50
CA TYR A 746 -21.21 13.52 -9.38
C TYR A 746 -21.62 13.19 -7.94
N ARG A 747 -20.75 12.47 -7.21
CA ARG A 747 -21.01 12.08 -5.83
C ARG A 747 -21.05 13.24 -4.83
N SER A 748 -20.34 14.35 -5.11
CA SER A 748 -20.42 15.58 -4.30
C SER A 748 -21.76 16.29 -4.51
N TYR A 749 -22.31 16.23 -5.73
CA TYR A 749 -23.62 16.79 -6.06
C TYR A 749 -24.78 16.00 -5.46
N LEU A 750 -24.66 14.67 -5.31
CA LEU A 750 -25.74 13.83 -4.77
C LEU A 750 -26.28 14.35 -3.43
N VAL A 751 -25.42 14.82 -2.53
CA VAL A 751 -25.84 15.32 -1.22
C VAL A 751 -26.67 16.60 -1.33
N LEU A 752 -26.28 17.51 -2.23
CA LEU A 752 -27.07 18.71 -2.53
C LEU A 752 -28.42 18.33 -3.16
N MET A 753 -28.41 17.36 -4.07
CA MET A 753 -29.62 16.89 -4.72
C MET A 753 -30.59 16.30 -3.71
N ASP A 754 -30.13 15.44 -2.81
CA ASP A 754 -30.96 14.81 -1.78
C ASP A 754 -31.51 15.87 -0.81
N LEU A 755 -30.69 16.84 -0.38
CA LEU A 755 -31.15 17.97 0.44
C LEU A 755 -32.28 18.75 -0.25
N TYR A 756 -32.09 19.12 -1.52
CA TYR A 756 -33.06 19.95 -2.24
C TYR A 756 -34.33 19.20 -2.63
N ARG A 757 -34.20 17.90 -2.91
CA ARG A 757 -35.30 17.00 -3.26
C ARG A 757 -36.15 16.63 -2.05
N GLU A 758 -35.53 16.18 -0.97
CA GLU A 758 -36.23 15.53 0.13
C GLU A 758 -36.58 16.50 1.25
N VAL A 759 -35.70 17.46 1.53
CA VAL A 759 -35.85 18.39 2.66
C VAL A 759 -36.45 19.72 2.21
N ARG A 760 -35.78 20.41 1.28
CA ARG A 760 -36.22 21.76 0.85
C ARG A 760 -37.44 21.69 -0.07
N LYS A 761 -37.59 20.61 -0.84
CA LYS A 761 -38.61 20.44 -1.88
C LYS A 761 -38.63 21.62 -2.86
N ASP A 762 -37.45 22.15 -3.17
CA ASP A 762 -37.25 23.28 -4.09
C ASP A 762 -36.70 22.72 -5.41
N ASP A 763 -37.64 22.37 -6.26
CA ASP A 763 -37.35 21.73 -7.54
C ASP A 763 -36.60 22.66 -8.52
N ALA A 764 -36.80 23.97 -8.43
CA ALA A 764 -36.11 24.93 -9.29
C ALA A 764 -34.61 24.92 -8.98
N LYS A 765 -34.25 24.94 -7.70
CA LYS A 765 -32.85 24.81 -7.28
C LYS A 765 -32.30 23.41 -7.53
N LEU A 766 -33.09 22.36 -7.32
CA LEU A 766 -32.68 21.00 -7.66
C LEU A 766 -32.27 20.88 -9.12
N LEU A 767 -33.10 21.38 -10.04
CA LEU A 767 -32.77 21.41 -11.47
C LEU A 767 -31.51 22.22 -11.76
N ALA A 768 -31.39 23.43 -11.19
CA ALA A 768 -30.22 24.27 -11.37
C ALA A 768 -28.91 23.60 -10.90
N ILE A 769 -28.97 22.83 -9.80
CA ILE A 769 -27.82 22.05 -9.29
C ILE A 769 -27.43 20.94 -10.28
N MET A 770 -28.42 20.23 -10.82
CA MET A 770 -28.16 19.17 -11.82
C MET A 770 -27.61 19.76 -13.13
N GLU A 771 -28.12 20.90 -13.57
CA GLU A 771 -27.64 21.61 -14.76
C GLU A 771 -26.23 22.19 -14.56
N ASP A 772 -25.93 22.79 -13.40
CA ASP A 772 -24.57 23.24 -13.05
C ASP A 772 -23.58 22.08 -13.16
N ARG A 773 -23.91 20.88 -12.66
CA ARG A 773 -23.06 19.69 -12.82
C ARG A 773 -22.80 19.36 -14.30
N LEU A 774 -23.80 19.48 -15.18
CA LEU A 774 -23.60 19.23 -16.61
C LEU A 774 -22.65 20.25 -17.25
N THR A 775 -22.71 21.52 -16.84
CA THR A 775 -21.86 22.58 -17.40
C THR A 775 -20.38 22.41 -17.07
N ARG A 776 -20.06 21.79 -15.93
CA ARG A 776 -18.68 21.58 -15.48
C ARG A 776 -17.93 20.45 -16.19
N GLY A 777 -18.61 19.65 -17.02
CA GLY A 777 -17.97 18.55 -17.75
C GLY A 777 -17.55 17.40 -16.83
N GLY A 778 -16.41 16.76 -17.07
CA GLY A 778 -15.92 15.62 -16.29
C GLY A 778 -16.24 14.26 -16.91
N ASP A 779 -16.15 13.20 -16.11
CA ASP A 779 -16.32 11.82 -16.59
C ASP A 779 -17.65 11.57 -17.31
N ARG A 780 -17.57 10.96 -18.49
CA ARG A 780 -18.70 10.78 -19.42
C ARG A 780 -19.86 9.99 -18.79
N LEU A 781 -19.55 8.98 -17.97
CA LEU A 781 -20.56 8.18 -17.26
C LEU A 781 -21.27 9.00 -16.18
N GLU A 782 -20.55 9.83 -15.45
CA GLU A 782 -21.14 10.72 -14.44
C GLU A 782 -22.04 11.79 -15.06
N VAL A 783 -21.58 12.42 -16.15
CA VAL A 783 -22.39 13.39 -16.89
C VAL A 783 -23.67 12.73 -17.41
N ALA A 784 -23.59 11.51 -17.94
CA ALA A 784 -24.76 10.78 -18.39
C ALA A 784 -25.67 10.34 -17.23
N ALA A 785 -25.12 9.98 -16.07
CA ALA A 785 -25.91 9.66 -14.88
C ALA A 785 -26.71 10.88 -14.43
N MET A 786 -26.08 12.06 -14.42
CA MET A 786 -26.75 13.33 -14.14
C MET A 786 -27.89 13.62 -15.13
N ARG A 787 -27.68 13.35 -16.43
CA ARG A 787 -28.76 13.49 -17.43
C ARG A 787 -29.92 12.54 -17.17
N VAL A 788 -29.68 11.31 -16.72
CA VAL A 788 -30.75 10.37 -16.36
C VAL A 788 -31.50 10.85 -15.12
N ASP A 789 -30.83 11.46 -14.16
CA ASP A 789 -31.49 12.08 -13.01
C ASP A 789 -32.36 13.28 -13.42
N ILE A 790 -31.90 14.13 -14.33
CA ILE A 790 -32.72 15.20 -14.94
C ILE A 790 -33.89 14.62 -15.72
N ALA A 791 -33.69 13.53 -16.46
CA ALA A 791 -34.78 12.84 -17.15
C ALA A 791 -35.84 12.33 -16.16
N ARG A 792 -35.41 11.76 -15.02
CA ARG A 792 -36.32 11.32 -13.95
C ARG A 792 -37.09 12.48 -13.33
N PHE A 793 -36.45 13.62 -13.15
CA PHE A 793 -37.09 14.84 -12.67
C PHE A 793 -38.21 15.32 -13.60
N TYR A 794 -37.98 15.41 -14.91
CA TYR A 794 -39.02 15.78 -15.87
C TYR A 794 -40.11 14.70 -16.01
N GLY A 795 -39.73 13.43 -15.94
CA GLY A 795 -40.67 12.30 -15.97
C GLY A 795 -41.67 12.33 -14.82
N GLN A 796 -41.21 12.62 -13.60
CA GLN A 796 -42.08 12.77 -12.42
C GLN A 796 -43.07 13.93 -12.56
N ARG A 797 -42.72 14.95 -13.37
CA ARG A 797 -43.56 16.12 -13.65
C ARG A 797 -44.47 15.96 -14.86
N LYS A 798 -44.58 14.73 -15.37
CA LYS A 798 -45.40 14.41 -16.55
C LYS A 798 -44.96 15.18 -17.81
N ASP A 799 -43.68 15.50 -17.91
CA ASP A 799 -43.05 15.97 -19.16
C ASP A 799 -42.12 14.88 -19.72
N PRO A 800 -42.69 13.78 -20.27
CA PRO A 800 -41.90 12.68 -20.80
C PRO A 800 -41.13 13.09 -22.07
N ALA A 801 -41.54 14.15 -22.77
CA ALA A 801 -40.87 14.63 -23.98
C ALA A 801 -39.52 15.26 -23.65
N THR A 802 -39.45 16.13 -22.63
CA THR A 802 -38.18 16.68 -22.15
C THR A 802 -37.34 15.61 -21.45
N ALA A 803 -37.96 14.73 -20.66
CA ALA A 803 -37.27 13.60 -20.05
C ALA A 803 -36.56 12.73 -21.09
N LEU A 804 -37.25 12.43 -22.19
CA LEU A 804 -36.71 11.64 -23.29
C LEU A 804 -35.45 12.29 -23.89
N LYS A 805 -35.43 13.61 -24.14
CA LYS A 805 -34.25 14.30 -24.69
C LYS A 805 -32.99 14.06 -23.85
N TYR A 806 -33.10 14.17 -22.53
CA TYR A 806 -31.97 13.93 -21.62
C TYR A 806 -31.56 12.46 -21.57
N ALA A 807 -32.54 11.55 -21.52
CA ALA A 807 -32.30 10.11 -21.48
C ALA A 807 -31.65 9.60 -22.78
N GLU A 808 -32.10 10.06 -23.94
CA GLU A 808 -31.48 9.76 -25.23
C GLU A 808 -30.04 10.26 -25.28
N ARG A 809 -29.80 11.50 -24.84
CA ARG A 809 -28.44 12.02 -24.85
C ARG A 809 -27.51 11.20 -23.93
N ALA A 810 -27.99 10.77 -22.77
CA ALA A 810 -27.24 9.87 -21.89
C ALA A 810 -26.95 8.51 -22.55
N ALA A 811 -27.94 7.96 -23.26
CA ALA A 811 -27.84 6.70 -23.99
C ALA A 811 -26.87 6.80 -25.18
N GLU A 812 -26.91 7.87 -25.97
CA GLU A 812 -25.95 8.15 -27.04
C GLU A 812 -24.54 8.32 -26.48
N ASP A 813 -24.43 9.08 -25.40
CA ASP A 813 -23.14 9.41 -24.81
C ASP A 813 -22.54 8.24 -24.04
N THR A 814 -23.18 7.11 -23.79
CA THR A 814 -22.50 6.04 -23.03
C THR A 814 -22.82 4.65 -23.53
N GLY A 815 -24.03 4.48 -24.10
CA GLY A 815 -24.66 3.19 -24.29
C GLY A 815 -24.72 2.37 -23.00
N ALA A 816 -24.66 3.00 -21.82
CA ALA A 816 -24.74 2.30 -20.54
C ALA A 816 -26.13 1.70 -20.37
N GLN A 817 -26.22 0.51 -19.78
CA GLN A 817 -27.48 -0.22 -19.59
C GLN A 817 -28.57 0.66 -18.97
N TRP A 818 -28.26 1.35 -17.87
CA TRP A 818 -29.19 2.24 -17.17
C TRP A 818 -29.63 3.45 -18.01
N ALA A 819 -28.76 3.97 -18.87
CA ALA A 819 -29.07 5.09 -19.77
C ALA A 819 -29.99 4.63 -20.91
N LEU A 820 -29.68 3.49 -21.54
CA LEU A 820 -30.51 2.85 -22.56
C LEU A 820 -31.89 2.50 -22.00
N SER A 821 -31.96 1.92 -20.79
CA SER A 821 -33.23 1.62 -20.13
C SER A 821 -34.06 2.87 -19.87
N ALA A 822 -33.43 3.99 -19.45
CA ALA A 822 -34.13 5.26 -19.30
C ALA A 822 -34.67 5.77 -20.65
N ALA A 823 -33.87 5.72 -21.72
CA ALA A 823 -34.30 6.13 -23.06
C ALA A 823 -35.48 5.29 -23.57
N ILE A 824 -35.45 3.96 -23.37
CA ILE A 824 -36.57 3.05 -23.67
C ILE A 824 -37.81 3.44 -22.86
N ALA A 825 -37.67 3.64 -21.55
CA ALA A 825 -38.78 3.95 -20.65
C ALA A 825 -39.49 5.25 -21.05
N TYR A 826 -38.75 6.33 -21.31
CA TYR A 826 -39.35 7.60 -21.73
C TYR A 826 -39.85 7.57 -23.17
N SER A 827 -39.25 6.78 -24.07
CA SER A 827 -39.78 6.59 -25.43
C SER A 827 -41.16 5.93 -25.37
N LYS A 828 -41.37 4.98 -24.45
CA LYS A 828 -42.69 4.37 -24.18
C LYS A 828 -43.70 5.37 -23.66
N GLN A 829 -43.29 6.25 -22.73
CA GLN A 829 -44.18 7.29 -22.20
C GLN A 829 -44.58 8.33 -23.25
N VAL A 830 -43.69 8.67 -24.19
CA VAL A 830 -43.99 9.55 -25.33
C VAL A 830 -44.79 8.85 -26.43
N GLY A 831 -44.71 7.51 -26.53
CA GLY A 831 -45.36 6.73 -27.58
C GLY A 831 -44.57 6.65 -28.89
N ASP A 832 -43.28 6.98 -28.88
CA ASP A 832 -42.42 6.94 -30.08
C ASP A 832 -41.92 5.52 -30.36
N LYS A 833 -42.66 4.78 -31.18
CA LYS A 833 -42.36 3.39 -31.53
C LYS A 833 -40.99 3.22 -32.20
N ALA A 834 -40.55 4.18 -33.01
CA ALA A 834 -39.27 4.11 -33.72
C ALA A 834 -38.11 4.19 -32.73
N LYS A 835 -38.19 5.12 -31.76
CA LYS A 835 -37.19 5.24 -30.69
C LYS A 835 -37.19 4.05 -29.76
N ILE A 836 -38.36 3.52 -29.40
CA ILE A 836 -38.45 2.28 -28.60
C ILE A 836 -37.68 1.15 -29.28
N ALA A 837 -37.92 0.92 -30.58
CA ALA A 837 -37.23 -0.11 -31.36
C ALA A 837 -35.72 0.14 -31.43
N LEU A 838 -35.29 1.38 -31.73
CA LEU A 838 -33.87 1.76 -31.78
C LEU A 838 -33.14 1.47 -30.47
N TRP A 839 -33.68 1.94 -29.35
CA TRP A 839 -33.03 1.80 -28.05
C TRP A 839 -33.07 0.36 -27.54
N HIS A 840 -34.13 -0.40 -27.84
CA HIS A 840 -34.17 -1.84 -27.60
C HIS A 840 -33.12 -2.58 -28.41
N GLN A 841 -32.95 -2.26 -29.71
CA GLN A 841 -31.92 -2.87 -30.55
C GLN A 841 -30.53 -2.59 -29.98
N ARG A 842 -30.20 -1.33 -29.68
CA ARG A 842 -28.90 -0.97 -29.08
C ARG A 842 -28.64 -1.65 -27.74
N TYR A 843 -29.69 -1.80 -26.93
CA TYR A 843 -29.61 -2.56 -25.69
C TYR A 843 -29.32 -4.04 -25.98
N GLN A 844 -30.04 -4.65 -26.92
CA GLN A 844 -29.87 -6.05 -27.30
C GLN A 844 -28.49 -6.32 -27.89
N ASP A 845 -28.02 -5.47 -28.81
CA ASP A 845 -26.71 -5.57 -29.43
C ASP A 845 -25.58 -5.56 -28.39
N ARG A 846 -25.75 -4.78 -27.31
CA ARG A 846 -24.71 -4.59 -26.30
C ARG A 846 -24.81 -5.55 -25.11
N TYR A 847 -26.01 -5.78 -24.60
CA TYR A 847 -26.26 -6.48 -23.33
C TYR A 847 -27.06 -7.78 -23.50
N GLY A 848 -27.45 -8.12 -24.73
CA GLY A 848 -28.35 -9.24 -25.00
C GLY A 848 -29.82 -8.92 -24.66
N PRO A 849 -30.70 -9.93 -24.69
CA PRO A 849 -32.12 -9.73 -24.43
C PRO A 849 -32.35 -9.10 -23.06
N LEU A 850 -33.26 -8.13 -23.00
CA LEU A 850 -33.64 -7.45 -21.78
C LEU A 850 -34.44 -8.41 -20.89
N VAL A 851 -33.75 -9.08 -19.96
CA VAL A 851 -34.39 -10.00 -19.02
C VAL A 851 -35.18 -9.18 -17.99
N GLY A 852 -36.47 -9.46 -17.84
CA GLY A 852 -37.33 -8.72 -16.91
C GLY A 852 -36.83 -8.81 -15.47
N PRO A 853 -37.10 -7.80 -14.62
CA PRO A 853 -36.75 -7.84 -13.21
C PRO A 853 -37.42 -9.07 -12.54
N GLY A 854 -36.62 -10.06 -12.15
CA GLY A 854 -37.10 -11.31 -11.53
C GLY A 854 -36.75 -12.59 -12.26
N VAL A 855 -36.22 -12.52 -13.50
CA VAL A 855 -35.68 -13.69 -14.20
C VAL A 855 -34.16 -13.58 -14.14
N VAL A 856 -33.56 -14.32 -13.21
CA VAL A 856 -32.11 -14.56 -13.23
C VAL A 856 -31.86 -15.58 -14.34
N PRO A 857 -30.95 -15.33 -15.31
CA PRO A 857 -30.52 -16.34 -16.26
C PRO A 857 -29.91 -17.56 -15.58
#